data_AF-A0A537YX54-F1
#
_entry.id   AF-A0A537YX54-F1
#
_cell.length_a   1.000
_cell.length_b   1.000
_cell.length_c   1.000
_cell.angle_alpha   90.00
_cell.angle_beta   90.00
_cell.angle_gamma   90.00
#
_symmetry.space_group_name_H-M   'P 1'
#
loop_
_entity.id
_entity.type
_entity.pdbx_description
1 polymer ?
#
loop_
_entity_poly.entity_id
_entity_poly.type
_entity_poly.pdbx_seq_one_letter_code
_entity_poly.pdbx_strand_id
1 'polypeptide(L)'
;MRARKLIKTAVAELKASEAIDHWQKGRERIEAEDLLAFVMGGDEPDPDARIGNAERDVFEGLIARRATGEPLPYIKGYTEFRGLELISEPGVFVPRDSSEYLAEQAVKRLRGRRSPVHVDLATGAGTIALSVANDVPKATVYGTDLSEDAVKLARRNARRLGLKVRFATGDVFGGLPKTIAGTVDVITAHPPYVAMHEVDDLPDEIKDWEPVHTLTDRSSDGLGFVRQTVAEAPAWLRPKGWLLLETDPDRARDVKNVMADGGFRDPITPAMLASSSVRLGSTWFDDGLVYWTETRPDEDGRISLVRADAFSSPVDVVPAGANVRTRVHEYGGGAFAVDRGTLYFSEFTDQRLYRHVPGSGEPVPITEETGGTHRYADGRLTPDGSTWIGVRERHVDAGERVPQDVTNELVAIPTDGSAEPRVIASGRDFYSGPRISPDGARMCWLAWDLPWMPWDGCELFEAELAPDGSLGEPRAVAGRDGEESVWQPSWSPAGELYWVSDRSGWWNLERERAGTRENVCPRAAEFGWPHWVFGGSSYAFLADGRIACHYGSGGMQHTAVLDPSTGELVDLDLPHTAVSYPGLVAEGSHIAFIAGGPDLPEQVVLLDFTTRAVDVLQESARIEVDPAAFSIPRQLEFPTDGDRTAFAHVYPPTNPAFRAAEQERPPLIVISHGGPTSESTPTFSLQTQFWTSRGFAVVDVNYGGSTGYGRAYRQRLNGTWGVLDTADCINAARHLAEEGLADGDRLLIRGGSAGGYTTLCALVFHDAFAAGASYYGLADLVPFVEGGTHMCESEYLHTLVGPYPEEAERYRARSPINYVDDLRTPMLVLQGAEDAVVPPAQAELIVEALKRKHLPYAYLLFEGEQHGFRKADSIIRAHEGELSFYAQILGFEPGDPIPRLPIENLPA
;
A
#
# COMPACT_ATOMS: atom_id res chain seq x y z
N MET A 1 34.58 52.02 16.62
CA MET A 1 33.87 51.44 17.80
C MET A 1 33.96 49.90 17.71
N ARG A 2 33.75 49.10 18.77
CA ARG A 2 33.69 47.63 18.58
C ARG A 2 32.38 47.25 17.88
N ALA A 3 32.42 46.30 16.94
CA ALA A 3 31.27 45.82 16.17
C ALA A 3 30.06 45.48 17.06
N ARG A 4 30.26 44.72 18.15
CA ARG A 4 29.20 44.36 19.11
C ARG A 4 28.46 45.55 19.73
N LYS A 5 29.15 46.68 19.93
CA LYS A 5 28.56 47.89 20.52
C LYS A 5 27.75 48.65 19.47
N LEU A 6 28.21 48.61 18.22
CA LEU A 6 27.55 49.24 17.08
C LEU A 6 26.25 48.49 16.74
N ILE A 7 26.31 47.16 16.61
CA ILE A 7 25.14 46.28 16.43
C ILE A 7 24.12 46.49 17.56
N LYS A 8 24.57 46.52 18.83
CA LYS A 8 23.66 46.77 19.96
C LYS A 8 22.92 48.10 19.86
N THR A 9 23.57 49.13 19.34
CA THR A 9 22.96 50.46 19.17
C THR A 9 21.95 50.45 18.03
N ALA A 10 22.33 49.85 16.89
CA ALA A 10 21.44 49.64 15.75
C ALA A 10 20.18 48.83 16.12
N VAL A 11 20.34 47.73 16.86
CA VAL A 11 19.20 46.92 17.33
C VAL A 11 18.24 47.74 18.19
N ALA A 12 18.74 48.64 19.04
CA ALA A 12 17.89 49.49 19.86
C ALA A 12 17.14 50.53 19.01
N GLU A 13 17.77 51.04 17.95
CA GLU A 13 17.17 51.98 17.01
C GLU A 13 16.08 51.31 16.16
N LEU A 14 16.37 50.15 15.57
CA LEU A 14 15.40 49.39 14.78
C LEU A 14 14.18 48.98 15.62
N LYS A 15 14.40 48.54 16.88
CA LYS A 15 13.30 48.23 17.82
C LYS A 15 12.45 49.42 18.24
N ALA A 16 12.97 50.63 18.09
CA ALA A 16 12.26 51.85 18.43
C ALA A 16 11.49 52.44 17.23
N SER A 17 11.69 51.89 16.03
CA SER A 17 10.97 52.33 14.84
C SER A 17 9.55 51.79 14.83
N GLU A 18 8.59 52.68 14.57
CA GLU A 18 7.19 52.31 14.33
C GLU A 18 6.94 51.79 12.91
N ALA A 19 7.91 51.98 11.99
CA ALA A 19 7.80 51.57 10.58
C ALA A 19 8.26 50.12 10.35
N ILE A 20 8.83 49.46 11.35
CA ILE A 20 9.33 48.08 11.28
C ILE A 20 8.40 47.19 12.09
N ASP A 21 7.86 46.14 11.47
CA ASP A 21 6.96 45.19 12.14
C ASP A 21 7.55 43.78 12.11
N HIS A 22 8.38 43.47 13.11
CA HIS A 22 8.99 42.16 13.24
C HIS A 22 8.17 41.26 14.17
N TRP A 23 7.42 40.34 13.58
CA TRP A 23 6.75 39.27 14.34
C TRP A 23 7.75 38.23 14.93
N GLN A 24 8.94 38.11 14.34
CA GLN A 24 10.00 37.20 14.82
C GLN A 24 10.98 37.89 15.78
N LYS A 25 11.12 37.32 16.99
CA LYS A 25 12.03 37.85 18.01
C LYS A 25 13.49 37.79 17.55
N GLY A 26 14.14 38.96 17.46
CA GLY A 26 15.57 39.07 17.21
C GLY A 26 15.95 39.34 15.75
N ARG A 27 14.98 39.55 14.86
CA ARG A 27 15.22 39.85 13.44
C ARG A 27 15.97 41.16 13.24
N GLU A 28 15.76 42.16 14.11
CA GLU A 28 16.49 43.44 14.08
C GLU A 28 18.00 43.25 14.25
N ARG A 29 18.40 42.23 15.02
CA ARG A 29 19.79 41.90 15.22
C ARG A 29 20.41 41.28 13.97
N ILE A 30 19.70 40.37 13.33
CA ILE A 30 20.13 39.72 12.08
C ILE A 30 20.31 40.79 11.01
N GLU A 31 19.35 41.71 10.84
CA GLU A 31 19.46 42.78 9.86
C GLU A 31 20.60 43.76 10.16
N ALA A 32 20.83 44.09 11.44
CA ALA A 32 21.96 44.93 11.83
C ALA A 32 23.32 44.23 11.63
N GLU A 33 23.40 42.92 11.83
CA GLU A 33 24.59 42.12 11.55
C GLU A 33 24.84 42.02 10.03
N ASP A 34 23.81 41.81 9.23
CA ASP A 34 23.87 41.76 7.75
C ASP A 34 24.28 43.10 7.14
N LEU A 35 23.71 44.22 7.60
CA LEU A 35 24.13 45.56 7.16
C LEU A 35 25.59 45.87 7.54
N LEU A 36 26.05 45.40 8.69
CA LEU A 36 27.45 45.59 9.08
C LEU A 36 28.38 44.72 8.23
N ALA A 37 27.99 43.47 7.97
CA ALA A 37 28.72 42.59 7.04
C ALA A 37 28.81 43.21 5.64
N PHE A 38 27.71 43.79 5.14
CA PHE A 38 27.67 44.49 3.86
C PHE A 38 28.66 45.66 3.80
N VAL A 39 28.73 46.49 4.84
CA VAL A 39 29.70 47.59 4.94
C VAL A 39 31.15 47.07 4.98
N MET A 40 31.36 45.90 5.57
CA MET A 40 32.68 45.29 5.75
C MET A 40 33.12 44.42 4.56
N GLY A 41 32.27 44.22 3.56
CA GLY A 41 32.61 43.47 2.33
C GLY A 41 32.19 42.00 2.31
N GLY A 42 31.24 41.59 3.16
CA GLY A 42 30.48 40.33 2.98
C GLY A 42 30.70 39.23 4.03
N ASP A 43 31.70 39.35 4.91
CA ASP A 43 31.93 38.37 5.99
C ASP A 43 31.17 38.76 7.28
N GLU A 44 30.78 37.75 8.07
CA GLU A 44 30.19 37.97 9.40
C GLU A 44 31.20 38.73 10.29
N PRO A 45 30.83 39.91 10.82
CA PRO A 45 31.80 40.77 11.49
C PRO A 45 32.22 40.19 12.84
N ASP A 46 33.52 40.01 13.07
CA ASP A 46 34.07 39.66 14.39
C ASP A 46 33.53 40.65 15.44
N PRO A 47 32.79 40.18 16.47
CA PRO A 47 32.15 41.05 17.47
C PRO A 47 33.10 42.02 18.18
N ASP A 48 34.38 41.66 18.29
CA ASP A 48 35.40 42.49 18.92
C ASP A 48 36.25 43.31 17.92
N ALA A 49 36.02 43.16 16.61
CA ALA A 49 36.65 43.97 15.58
C ALA A 49 36.38 45.47 15.79
N ARG A 50 37.42 46.27 15.55
CA ARG A 50 37.32 47.73 15.57
C ARG A 50 36.88 48.23 14.21
N ILE A 51 35.66 48.74 14.16
CA ILE A 51 35.11 49.42 12.98
C ILE A 51 35.66 50.85 12.92
N GLY A 52 36.21 51.22 11.75
CA GLY A 52 36.71 52.56 11.46
C GLY A 52 35.59 53.59 11.42
N ASN A 53 35.94 54.87 11.37
CA ASN A 53 34.94 55.95 11.42
C ASN A 53 34.14 56.04 10.12
N ALA A 54 34.77 55.81 8.97
CA ALA A 54 34.08 55.87 7.67
C ALA A 54 33.06 54.74 7.51
N GLU A 55 33.45 53.51 7.86
CA GLU A 55 32.57 52.34 7.84
C GLU A 55 31.41 52.51 8.83
N ARG A 56 31.70 53.11 10.00
CA ARG A 56 30.67 53.43 10.99
C ARG A 56 29.65 54.43 10.45
N ASP A 57 30.09 55.52 9.84
CA ASP A 57 29.20 56.56 9.31
C ASP A 57 28.29 55.98 8.21
N VAL A 58 28.83 55.09 7.36
CA VAL A 58 28.04 54.36 6.36
C VAL A 58 27.02 53.44 7.05
N PHE A 59 27.45 52.61 8.00
CA PHE A 59 26.57 51.68 8.72
C PHE A 59 25.42 52.40 9.44
N GLU A 60 25.71 53.47 10.17
CA GLU A 60 24.69 54.28 10.86
C GLU A 60 23.70 54.90 9.84
N GLY A 61 24.18 55.31 8.66
CA GLY A 61 23.30 55.77 7.57
C GLY A 61 22.39 54.68 6.98
N LEU A 62 22.88 53.44 6.86
CA LEU A 62 22.06 52.31 6.39
C LEU A 62 21.02 51.89 7.43
N ILE A 63 21.37 51.93 8.73
CA ILE A 63 20.43 51.71 9.82
C ILE A 63 19.34 52.78 9.84
N ALA A 64 19.69 54.04 9.65
CA ALA A 64 18.69 55.12 9.58
C ALA A 64 17.70 54.92 8.42
N ARG A 65 18.18 54.44 7.26
CA ARG A 65 17.30 54.04 6.13
C ARG A 65 16.42 52.86 6.50
N ARG A 66 17.00 51.80 7.08
CA ARG A 66 16.22 50.63 7.51
C ARG A 66 15.14 51.00 8.51
N ALA A 67 15.44 51.92 9.43
CA ALA A 67 14.53 52.46 10.43
C ALA A 67 13.33 53.22 9.83
N THR A 68 13.37 53.64 8.56
CA THR A 68 12.17 54.19 7.87
C THR A 68 11.27 53.10 7.27
N GLY A 69 11.55 51.83 7.54
CA GLY A 69 10.88 50.69 6.92
C GLY A 69 11.42 50.33 5.53
N GLU A 70 12.52 50.95 5.06
CA GLU A 70 13.09 50.61 3.75
C GLU A 70 13.57 49.15 3.73
N PRO A 71 13.10 48.31 2.78
CA PRO A 71 13.50 46.91 2.70
C PRO A 71 15.01 46.73 2.59
N LEU A 72 15.55 45.83 3.42
CA LEU A 72 16.98 45.54 3.47
C LEU A 72 17.58 45.18 2.08
N PRO A 73 16.90 44.38 1.22
CA PRO A 73 17.38 44.13 -0.14
C PRO A 73 17.51 45.39 -1.01
N TYR A 74 16.63 46.39 -0.87
CA TYR A 74 16.77 47.67 -1.59
C TYR A 74 17.93 48.50 -1.07
N ILE A 75 18.19 48.45 0.25
CA ILE A 75 19.33 49.14 0.86
C ILE A 75 20.65 48.57 0.32
N LYS A 76 20.77 47.23 0.23
CA LYS A 76 21.96 46.54 -0.30
C LYS A 76 22.04 46.55 -1.83
N GLY A 77 20.90 46.69 -2.51
CA GLY A 77 20.75 46.57 -3.96
C GLY A 77 20.70 45.14 -4.48
N TYR A 78 20.70 44.15 -3.58
CA TYR A 78 20.61 42.73 -3.91
C TYR A 78 20.02 41.91 -2.75
N THR A 79 19.55 40.71 -3.09
CA THR A 79 19.23 39.64 -2.14
C THR A 79 19.85 38.33 -2.59
N GLU A 80 20.13 37.44 -1.66
CA GLU A 80 20.48 36.06 -1.98
C GLU A 80 19.21 35.21 -2.03
N PHE A 81 19.15 34.26 -2.96
CA PHE A 81 18.08 33.26 -3.04
C PHE A 81 18.65 31.96 -3.60
N ARG A 82 18.64 30.89 -2.81
CA ARG A 82 19.21 29.58 -3.16
C ARG A 82 20.65 29.67 -3.71
N GLY A 83 21.48 30.50 -3.09
CA GLY A 83 22.86 30.75 -3.52
C GLY A 83 23.03 31.66 -4.74
N LEU A 84 21.94 32.27 -5.25
CA LEU A 84 21.97 33.25 -6.34
C LEU A 84 21.86 34.67 -5.80
N GLU A 85 22.80 35.53 -6.16
CA GLU A 85 22.74 36.96 -5.86
C GLU A 85 21.90 37.70 -6.91
N LEU A 86 20.67 38.07 -6.54
CA LEU A 86 19.69 38.74 -7.39
C LEU A 86 19.66 40.23 -7.10
N ILE A 87 19.70 41.06 -8.15
CA ILE A 87 19.53 42.51 -8.04
C ILE A 87 18.12 42.79 -7.50
N SER A 88 18.05 43.69 -6.51
CA SER A 88 16.80 44.15 -5.89
C SER A 88 16.72 45.67 -5.99
N GLU A 89 15.61 46.18 -6.54
CA GLU A 89 15.39 47.61 -6.80
C GLU A 89 13.91 47.96 -6.54
N PRO A 90 13.59 49.20 -6.11
CA PRO A 90 12.21 49.64 -5.93
C PRO A 90 11.36 49.46 -7.20
N GLY A 91 10.09 49.07 -7.02
CA GLY A 91 9.16 48.84 -8.13
C GLY A 91 8.97 47.37 -8.53
N VAL A 92 9.65 46.44 -7.87
CA VAL A 92 9.51 44.99 -8.09
C VAL A 92 9.42 44.28 -6.74
N PHE A 93 8.58 43.24 -6.63
CA PHE A 93 8.43 42.45 -5.41
C PHE A 93 9.78 41.97 -4.85
N VAL A 94 9.99 42.14 -3.55
CA VAL A 94 11.22 41.70 -2.88
C VAL A 94 11.15 40.19 -2.64
N PRO A 95 12.09 39.39 -3.19
CA PRO A 95 12.06 37.94 -3.01
C PRO A 95 12.03 37.52 -1.54
N ARG A 96 11.28 36.47 -1.23
CA ARG A 96 11.13 35.94 0.13
C ARG A 96 11.90 34.64 0.28
N ASP A 97 12.53 34.45 1.44
CA ASP A 97 13.21 33.19 1.79
C ASP A 97 12.22 32.01 1.82
N SER A 98 10.94 32.25 2.14
CA SER A 98 9.88 31.23 2.11
C SER A 98 9.69 30.60 0.73
N SER A 99 9.89 31.38 -0.34
CA SER A 99 9.70 30.94 -1.72
C SER A 99 10.79 29.97 -2.19
N GLU A 100 11.86 29.76 -1.42
CA GLU A 100 12.88 28.76 -1.75
C GLU A 100 12.31 27.34 -1.80
N TYR A 101 11.30 27.05 -0.97
CA TYR A 101 10.63 25.75 -0.96
C TYR A 101 9.86 25.52 -2.27
N LEU A 102 9.17 26.53 -2.79
CA LEU A 102 8.46 26.44 -4.06
C LEU A 102 9.42 26.11 -5.23
N ALA A 103 10.58 26.77 -5.27
CA ALA A 103 11.62 26.46 -6.25
C ALA A 103 12.18 25.04 -6.09
N GLU A 104 12.42 24.58 -4.85
CA GLU A 104 12.87 23.21 -4.58
C GLU A 104 11.89 22.16 -5.12
N GLN A 105 10.60 22.36 -4.87
CA GLN A 105 9.54 21.47 -5.30
C GLN A 105 9.42 21.40 -6.84
N ALA A 106 9.62 22.52 -7.52
CA ALA A 106 9.70 22.57 -8.98
C ALA A 106 10.91 21.78 -9.50
N VAL A 107 12.09 22.03 -8.93
CA VAL A 107 13.34 21.36 -9.31
C VAL A 107 13.24 19.83 -9.16
N LYS A 108 12.70 19.34 -8.04
CA LYS A 108 12.50 17.89 -7.80
C LYS A 108 11.69 17.24 -8.93
N ARG A 109 10.57 17.85 -9.32
CA ARG A 109 9.66 17.35 -10.36
C ARG A 109 10.25 17.42 -11.77
N LEU A 110 11.28 18.24 -11.98
CA LEU A 110 11.96 18.40 -13.26
C LEU A 110 13.19 17.48 -13.41
N ARG A 111 13.84 17.07 -12.30
CA ARG A 111 15.19 16.44 -12.31
C ARG A 111 15.30 15.11 -13.08
N GLY A 112 14.23 14.32 -13.23
CA GLY A 112 14.24 13.09 -14.04
C GLY A 112 13.97 13.24 -15.55
N ARG A 113 13.57 14.43 -16.00
CA ARG A 113 12.99 14.61 -17.34
C ARG A 113 14.04 14.82 -18.43
N ARG A 114 13.82 14.29 -19.63
CA ARG A 114 14.78 14.42 -20.74
C ARG A 114 14.90 15.86 -21.26
N SER A 115 13.78 16.56 -21.41
CA SER A 115 13.72 17.93 -21.93
C SER A 115 12.65 18.75 -21.21
N PRO A 116 12.86 19.10 -19.93
CA PRO A 116 11.83 19.72 -19.11
C PRO A 116 11.46 21.14 -19.60
N VAL A 117 10.19 21.52 -19.45
CA VAL A 117 9.67 22.88 -19.67
C VAL A 117 9.07 23.40 -18.37
N HIS A 118 9.58 24.54 -17.89
CA HIS A 118 9.11 25.22 -16.68
C HIS A 118 8.61 26.62 -17.01
N VAL A 119 7.52 27.02 -16.35
CA VAL A 119 6.91 28.35 -16.44
C VAL A 119 6.75 28.93 -15.03
N ASP A 120 7.24 30.14 -14.81
CA ASP A 120 7.07 30.90 -13.58
C ASP A 120 6.14 32.09 -13.82
N LEU A 121 4.98 32.11 -13.18
CA LEU A 121 3.98 33.17 -13.29
C LEU A 121 4.16 34.17 -12.14
N ALA A 122 3.90 35.46 -12.40
CA ALA A 122 4.21 36.54 -11.47
C ALA A 122 5.69 36.49 -11.03
N THR A 123 6.59 36.36 -12.01
CA THR A 123 8.00 35.99 -11.79
C THR A 123 8.82 37.05 -11.04
N GLY A 124 8.33 38.29 -10.95
CA GLY A 124 9.01 39.40 -10.27
C GLY A 124 10.43 39.63 -10.80
N ALA A 125 11.42 39.57 -9.92
CA ALA A 125 12.84 39.69 -10.28
C ALA A 125 13.42 38.44 -10.99
N GLY A 126 12.58 37.47 -11.35
CA GLY A 126 12.95 36.20 -11.98
C GLY A 126 13.36 35.11 -10.99
N THR A 127 13.01 35.25 -9.72
CA THR A 127 13.63 34.51 -8.60
C THR A 127 13.52 33.00 -8.74
N ILE A 128 12.30 32.47 -8.89
CA ILE A 128 12.06 31.03 -9.00
C ILE A 128 12.55 30.51 -10.36
N ALA A 129 12.24 31.22 -11.44
CA ALA A 129 12.67 30.85 -12.79
C ALA A 129 14.20 30.73 -12.91
N LEU A 130 14.96 31.67 -12.35
CA LEU A 130 16.43 31.65 -12.36
C LEU A 130 16.99 30.51 -11.51
N SER A 131 16.39 30.24 -10.34
CA SER A 131 16.78 29.10 -9.51
C SER A 131 16.56 27.76 -10.24
N VAL A 132 15.40 27.58 -10.88
CA VAL A 132 15.13 26.37 -11.68
C VAL A 132 16.10 26.23 -12.84
N ALA A 133 16.43 27.33 -13.54
CA ALA A 133 17.39 27.32 -14.65
C ALA A 133 18.82 26.97 -14.20
N ASN A 134 19.20 27.38 -12.99
CA ASN A 134 20.49 27.02 -12.38
C ASN A 134 20.55 25.53 -12.01
N ASP A 135 19.52 25.04 -11.32
CA ASP A 135 19.51 23.70 -10.74
C ASP A 135 19.11 22.59 -11.73
N VAL A 136 18.51 22.96 -12.86
CA VAL A 136 18.11 22.06 -13.94
C VAL A 136 18.58 22.60 -15.31
N PRO A 137 19.88 22.49 -15.64
CA PRO A 137 20.46 23.13 -16.83
C PRO A 137 19.86 22.69 -18.18
N LYS A 138 19.19 21.54 -18.22
CA LYS A 138 18.49 20.99 -19.39
C LYS A 138 17.07 21.54 -19.58
N ALA A 139 16.54 22.31 -18.62
CA ALA A 139 15.19 22.85 -18.69
C ALA A 139 15.09 24.03 -19.66
N THR A 140 13.97 24.11 -20.38
CA THR A 140 13.55 25.34 -21.05
C THR A 140 12.68 26.12 -20.08
N VAL A 141 13.17 27.28 -19.64
CA VAL A 141 12.53 28.06 -18.57
C VAL A 141 11.93 29.35 -19.13
N TYR A 142 10.69 29.63 -18.74
CA TYR A 142 9.95 30.85 -19.04
C TYR A 142 9.52 31.54 -17.75
N GLY A 143 9.44 32.87 -17.78
CA GLY A 143 8.82 33.65 -16.73
C GLY A 143 7.90 34.73 -17.30
N THR A 144 6.74 34.95 -16.69
CA THR A 144 5.82 36.03 -17.05
C THR A 144 5.51 36.92 -15.87
N ASP A 145 5.35 38.20 -16.16
CA ASP A 145 4.91 39.19 -15.18
C ASP A 145 4.05 40.26 -15.84
N LEU A 146 3.12 40.84 -15.09
CA LEU A 146 2.30 41.95 -15.55
C LEU A 146 3.14 43.24 -15.66
N SER A 147 4.18 43.38 -14.84
CA SER A 147 5.04 44.55 -14.78
C SER A 147 6.19 44.46 -15.79
N GLU A 148 6.29 45.47 -16.68
CA GLU A 148 7.45 45.60 -17.56
C GLU A 148 8.75 45.81 -16.80
N ASP A 149 8.70 46.46 -15.64
CA ASP A 149 9.88 46.75 -14.83
C ASP A 149 10.41 45.49 -14.13
N ALA A 150 9.50 44.61 -13.67
CA ALA A 150 9.85 43.27 -13.18
C ALA A 150 10.54 42.45 -14.28
N VAL A 151 9.96 42.39 -15.49
CA VAL A 151 10.57 41.68 -16.64
C VAL A 151 11.93 42.24 -17.03
N LYS A 152 12.12 43.58 -16.97
CA LYS A 152 13.43 44.21 -17.22
C LYS A 152 14.45 43.79 -16.16
N LEU A 153 14.08 43.77 -14.88
CA LEU A 153 14.94 43.35 -13.78
C LEU A 153 15.29 41.86 -13.88
N ALA A 154 14.32 40.99 -14.14
CA ALA A 154 14.53 39.56 -14.34
C ALA A 154 15.51 39.26 -15.48
N ARG A 155 15.41 39.99 -16.60
CA ARG A 155 16.38 39.90 -17.71
C ARG A 155 17.78 40.39 -17.32
N ARG A 156 17.90 41.40 -16.45
CA ARG A 156 19.20 41.84 -15.93
C ARG A 156 19.82 40.79 -15.02
N ASN A 157 19.03 40.19 -14.13
CA ASN A 157 19.48 39.09 -13.28
C ASN A 157 19.93 37.87 -14.09
N ALA A 158 19.16 37.47 -15.12
CA ALA A 158 19.56 36.41 -16.04
C ALA A 158 20.91 36.68 -16.71
N ARG A 159 21.13 37.92 -17.20
CA ARG A 159 22.40 38.32 -17.82
C ARG A 159 23.55 38.33 -16.83
N ARG A 160 23.33 38.81 -15.61
CA ARG A 160 24.33 38.84 -14.53
C ARG A 160 24.77 37.42 -14.16
N LEU A 161 23.82 36.49 -14.05
CA LEU A 161 24.06 35.11 -13.65
C LEU A 161 24.46 34.18 -14.82
N GLY A 162 24.38 34.66 -16.08
CA GLY A 162 24.66 33.83 -17.26
C GLY A 162 23.62 32.74 -17.53
N LEU A 163 22.41 32.86 -16.96
CA LEU A 163 21.35 31.87 -17.05
C LEU A 163 20.41 32.15 -18.23
N LYS A 164 19.95 31.09 -18.90
CA LYS A 164 19.09 31.17 -20.09
C LYS A 164 17.62 31.02 -19.71
N VAL A 165 16.95 32.14 -19.47
CA VAL A 165 15.51 32.19 -19.18
C VAL A 165 14.81 33.17 -20.13
N ARG A 166 13.59 32.82 -20.56
CA ARG A 166 12.77 33.66 -21.46
C ARG A 166 11.70 34.39 -20.64
N PHE A 167 11.91 35.68 -20.42
CA PHE A 167 10.94 36.53 -19.73
C PHE A 167 10.08 37.32 -20.71
N ALA A 168 8.77 37.40 -20.44
CA ALA A 168 7.81 38.16 -21.23
C ALA A 168 6.81 38.91 -20.34
N THR A 169 6.42 40.11 -20.76
CA THR A 169 5.34 40.85 -20.11
C THR A 169 4.00 40.28 -20.57
N GLY A 170 3.09 40.00 -19.65
CA GLY A 170 1.76 39.53 -19.95
C GLY A 170 0.97 39.12 -18.70
N ASP A 171 -0.35 39.16 -18.81
CA ASP A 171 -1.24 38.69 -17.76
C ASP A 171 -1.24 37.15 -17.71
N VAL A 172 -0.84 36.58 -16.58
CA VAL A 172 -0.65 35.13 -16.36
C VAL A 172 0.08 34.47 -17.55
N PHE A 173 -0.62 33.71 -18.39
CA PHE A 173 -0.05 32.99 -19.54
C PHE A 173 0.06 33.83 -20.83
N GLY A 174 -0.52 35.03 -20.86
CA GLY A 174 -0.65 35.87 -22.07
C GLY A 174 0.67 36.25 -22.73
N GLY A 175 1.77 36.27 -21.97
CA GLY A 175 3.13 36.54 -22.48
C GLY A 175 3.84 35.33 -23.09
N LEU A 176 3.29 34.12 -22.97
CA LEU A 176 3.95 32.88 -23.36
C LEU A 176 3.74 32.53 -24.85
N PRO A 177 4.73 31.91 -25.51
CA PRO A 177 4.55 31.46 -26.89
C PRO A 177 3.58 30.27 -26.97
N LYS A 178 2.55 30.36 -27.82
CA LYS A 178 1.56 29.29 -28.03
C LYS A 178 2.17 27.91 -28.37
N THR A 179 3.41 27.86 -28.87
CA THR A 179 4.12 26.61 -29.20
C THR A 179 4.46 25.73 -28.00
N ILE A 180 4.40 26.26 -26.77
CA ILE A 180 4.62 25.46 -25.54
C ILE A 180 3.32 25.04 -24.85
N ALA A 181 2.15 25.39 -25.42
CA ALA A 181 0.88 24.93 -24.89
C ALA A 181 0.79 23.39 -24.93
N GLY A 182 0.29 22.78 -23.86
CA GLY A 182 0.25 21.33 -23.67
C GLY A 182 1.60 20.65 -23.47
N THR A 183 2.71 21.37 -23.30
CA THR A 183 4.05 20.80 -23.12
C THR A 183 4.73 21.17 -21.81
N VAL A 184 4.13 22.07 -21.01
CA VAL A 184 4.72 22.54 -19.75
C VAL A 184 4.68 21.43 -18.70
N ASP A 185 5.83 21.14 -18.08
CA ASP A 185 5.95 20.11 -17.05
C ASP A 185 5.59 20.63 -15.66
N VAL A 186 6.01 21.85 -15.34
CA VAL A 186 5.79 22.49 -14.04
C VAL A 186 5.50 23.97 -14.25
N ILE A 187 4.42 24.44 -13.65
CA ILE A 187 4.08 25.86 -13.50
C ILE A 187 4.27 26.21 -12.02
N THR A 188 4.99 27.29 -11.73
CA THR A 188 5.10 27.89 -10.40
C THR A 188 4.43 29.26 -10.39
N ALA A 189 3.85 29.65 -9.26
CA ALA A 189 3.49 31.05 -9.02
C ALA A 189 3.58 31.39 -7.53
N HIS A 190 4.13 32.56 -7.24
CA HIS A 190 3.93 33.25 -5.97
C HIS A 190 2.92 34.39 -6.24
N PRO A 191 1.61 34.16 -5.98
CA PRO A 191 0.56 35.06 -6.39
C PRO A 191 0.46 36.27 -5.45
N PRO A 192 -0.02 37.42 -5.94
CA PRO A 192 -0.39 38.54 -5.08
C PRO A 192 -1.71 38.23 -4.34
N TYR A 193 -1.61 37.57 -3.18
CA TYR A 193 -2.74 36.97 -2.46
C TYR A 193 -3.36 37.86 -1.37
N VAL A 194 -2.93 39.11 -1.20
CA VAL A 194 -3.56 40.02 -0.21
C VAL A 194 -4.90 40.50 -0.75
N ALA A 195 -5.97 40.37 0.03
CA ALA A 195 -7.28 40.85 -0.40
C ALA A 195 -7.28 42.39 -0.44
N MET A 196 -8.05 42.98 -1.34
CA MET A 196 -8.03 44.43 -1.56
C MET A 196 -8.29 45.25 -0.27
N HIS A 197 -9.08 44.72 0.66
CA HIS A 197 -9.43 45.40 1.90
C HIS A 197 -8.36 45.27 3.02
N GLU A 198 -7.40 44.36 2.86
CA GLU A 198 -6.34 44.07 3.84
C GLU A 198 -5.04 44.82 3.54
N VAL A 199 -4.91 45.42 2.35
CA VAL A 199 -3.68 46.11 1.93
C VAL A 199 -3.30 47.24 2.90
N ASP A 200 -4.29 47.95 3.44
CA ASP A 200 -4.07 49.04 4.40
C ASP A 200 -3.59 48.54 5.77
N ASP A 201 -3.90 47.27 6.10
CA ASP A 201 -3.52 46.60 7.34
C ASP A 201 -2.11 46.00 7.30
N LEU A 202 -1.47 45.97 6.13
CA LEU A 202 -0.09 45.50 5.99
C LEU A 202 0.91 46.42 6.73
N PRO A 203 2.04 45.88 7.21
CA PRO A 203 3.13 46.67 7.76
C PRO A 203 3.59 47.78 6.81
N ASP A 204 3.93 48.94 7.37
CA ASP A 204 4.41 50.12 6.62
C ASP A 204 5.65 49.79 5.78
N GLU A 205 6.56 48.95 6.30
CA GLU A 205 7.73 48.45 5.56
C GLU A 205 7.41 47.60 4.32
N ILE A 206 6.17 47.13 4.18
CA ILE A 206 5.68 46.40 3.00
C ILE A 206 4.84 47.33 2.12
N LYS A 207 3.78 47.93 2.66
CA LYS A 207 2.80 48.69 1.84
C LYS A 207 3.35 50.01 1.28
N ASP A 208 4.33 50.63 1.94
CA ASP A 208 4.92 51.90 1.46
C ASP A 208 6.06 51.67 0.45
N TRP A 209 6.62 50.45 0.38
CA TRP A 209 7.83 50.16 -0.39
C TRP A 209 7.65 49.16 -1.52
N GLU A 210 6.64 48.29 -1.45
CA GLU A 210 6.32 47.33 -2.50
C GLU A 210 5.11 47.79 -3.34
N PRO A 211 5.14 47.65 -4.68
CA PRO A 211 4.02 48.08 -5.51
C PRO A 211 2.73 47.33 -5.18
N VAL A 212 1.60 48.04 -5.08
CA VAL A 212 0.29 47.44 -4.75
C VAL A 212 -0.06 46.22 -5.64
N HIS A 213 0.30 46.24 -6.92
CA HIS A 213 0.01 45.14 -7.85
C HIS A 213 0.84 43.86 -7.61
N THR A 214 1.89 43.92 -6.78
CA THR A 214 2.65 42.74 -6.34
C THR A 214 2.12 42.17 -5.03
N LEU A 215 1.26 42.91 -4.32
CA LEU A 215 0.67 42.52 -3.05
C LEU A 215 -0.75 41.97 -3.23
N THR A 216 -1.57 42.65 -4.05
CA THR A 216 -2.96 42.28 -4.29
C THR A 216 -3.28 42.08 -5.77
N ASP A 217 -4.06 41.04 -6.07
CA ASP A 217 -4.73 40.86 -7.35
C ASP A 217 -6.01 41.70 -7.51
N ARG A 218 -6.33 42.52 -6.49
CA ARG A 218 -7.51 43.40 -6.39
C ARG A 218 -8.85 42.67 -6.25
N SER A 219 -8.84 41.36 -6.08
CA SER A 219 -10.03 40.62 -5.70
C SER A 219 -10.40 40.88 -4.25
N SER A 220 -11.68 40.74 -3.92
CA SER A 220 -12.18 40.97 -2.56
C SER A 220 -11.66 39.95 -1.55
N ASP A 221 -11.22 38.79 -2.03
CA ASP A 221 -10.79 37.64 -1.24
C ASP A 221 -9.33 37.22 -1.52
N GLY A 222 -8.59 37.94 -2.37
CA GLY A 222 -7.19 37.63 -2.70
C GLY A 222 -6.98 36.38 -3.59
N LEU A 223 -8.04 35.86 -4.23
CA LEU A 223 -8.01 34.59 -4.98
C LEU A 223 -8.28 34.74 -6.50
N GLY A 224 -8.46 35.96 -7.00
CA GLY A 224 -8.64 36.25 -8.42
C GLY A 224 -7.52 35.69 -9.31
N PHE A 225 -6.26 35.95 -8.97
CA PHE A 225 -5.10 35.44 -9.72
C PHE A 225 -5.04 33.92 -9.68
N VAL A 226 -5.30 33.33 -8.50
CA VAL A 226 -5.31 31.88 -8.30
C VAL A 226 -6.39 31.23 -9.17
N ARG A 227 -7.62 31.76 -9.15
CA ARG A 227 -8.74 31.27 -9.98
C ARG A 227 -8.42 31.33 -11.46
N GLN A 228 -7.85 32.44 -11.94
CA GLN A 228 -7.45 32.56 -13.34
C GLN A 228 -6.36 31.56 -13.71
N THR A 229 -5.31 31.46 -12.88
CA THR A 229 -4.19 30.54 -13.11
C THR A 229 -4.67 29.09 -13.16
N VAL A 230 -5.50 28.69 -12.21
CA VAL A 230 -6.05 27.33 -12.13
C VAL A 230 -6.96 27.01 -13.31
N ALA A 231 -7.79 27.96 -13.76
CA ALA A 231 -8.66 27.77 -14.92
C ALA A 231 -7.89 27.63 -16.24
N GLU A 232 -6.77 28.35 -16.40
CA GLU A 232 -6.00 28.37 -17.64
C GLU A 232 -4.87 27.33 -17.69
N ALA A 233 -4.29 26.93 -16.54
CA ALA A 233 -3.15 26.03 -16.46
C ALA A 233 -3.32 24.69 -17.22
N PRO A 234 -4.50 24.03 -17.22
CA PRO A 234 -4.69 22.77 -17.95
C PRO A 234 -4.42 22.87 -19.46
N ALA A 235 -4.59 24.04 -20.07
CA ALA A 235 -4.30 24.24 -21.50
C ALA A 235 -2.79 24.31 -21.81
N TRP A 236 -1.97 24.57 -20.81
CA TRP A 236 -0.51 24.73 -20.93
C TRP A 236 0.25 23.52 -20.43
N LEU A 237 -0.23 22.91 -19.34
CA LEU A 237 0.34 21.70 -18.80
C LEU A 237 0.18 20.55 -19.79
N ARG A 238 1.24 19.76 -19.94
CA ARG A 238 1.10 18.41 -20.50
C ARG A 238 0.24 17.55 -19.56
N PRO A 239 -0.28 16.39 -20.00
CA PRO A 239 -0.86 15.42 -19.07
C PRO A 239 0.10 15.12 -17.91
N LYS A 240 -0.40 15.21 -16.67
CA LYS A 240 0.38 15.04 -15.43
C LYS A 240 1.52 16.07 -15.27
N GLY A 241 1.28 17.29 -15.75
CA GLY A 241 2.06 18.45 -15.38
C GLY A 241 1.64 18.96 -14.00
N TRP A 242 2.51 19.73 -13.35
CA TRP A 242 2.29 20.23 -11.99
C TRP A 242 1.98 21.72 -12.00
N LEU A 243 0.99 22.13 -11.20
CA LEU A 243 0.78 23.52 -10.82
C LEU A 243 1.16 23.66 -9.34
N LEU A 244 2.14 24.51 -9.06
CA LEU A 244 2.63 24.78 -7.71
C LEU A 244 2.35 26.25 -7.37
N LEU A 245 1.60 26.49 -6.30
CA LEU A 245 1.23 27.82 -5.84
C LEU A 245 1.74 27.99 -4.40
N GLU A 246 2.44 29.08 -4.13
CA GLU A 246 2.71 29.54 -2.76
C GLU A 246 1.52 30.40 -2.29
N THR A 247 1.10 30.28 -1.04
CA THR A 247 0.00 31.08 -0.50
C THR A 247 0.14 31.22 1.01
N ASP A 248 -0.55 32.20 1.57
CA ASP A 248 -0.64 32.38 3.01
C ASP A 248 -1.38 31.19 3.68
N PRO A 249 -0.94 30.72 4.87
CA PRO A 249 -1.61 29.63 5.59
C PRO A 249 -3.12 29.82 5.78
N ASP A 250 -3.58 31.05 6.02
CA ASP A 250 -5.01 31.35 6.23
C ASP A 250 -5.82 31.19 4.95
N ARG A 251 -5.16 31.25 3.78
CA ARG A 251 -5.78 31.12 2.45
C ARG A 251 -5.61 29.74 1.82
N ALA A 252 -4.79 28.87 2.42
CA ALA A 252 -4.47 27.56 1.86
C ALA A 252 -5.71 26.71 1.57
N ARG A 253 -6.74 26.80 2.41
CA ARG A 253 -8.01 26.08 2.22
C ARG A 253 -8.75 26.53 0.98
N ASP A 254 -8.91 27.84 0.80
CA ASP A 254 -9.66 28.37 -0.34
C ASP A 254 -8.89 28.17 -1.65
N VAL A 255 -7.57 28.28 -1.62
CA VAL A 255 -6.71 27.92 -2.76
C VAL A 255 -6.89 26.45 -3.12
N LYS A 256 -6.94 25.53 -2.14
CA LYS A 256 -7.21 24.11 -2.39
C LYS A 256 -8.57 23.89 -3.07
N ASN A 257 -9.62 24.58 -2.61
CA ASN A 257 -10.95 24.50 -3.22
C ASN A 257 -10.94 24.96 -4.67
N VAL A 258 -10.28 26.09 -4.95
CA VAL A 258 -10.12 26.59 -6.31
C VAL A 258 -9.35 25.58 -7.18
N MET A 259 -8.26 25.01 -6.67
CA MET A 259 -7.51 23.96 -7.37
C MET A 259 -8.37 22.73 -7.68
N ALA A 260 -9.22 22.29 -6.75
CA ALA A 260 -10.16 21.20 -6.96
C ALA A 260 -11.19 21.50 -8.07
N ASP A 261 -11.75 22.72 -8.08
CA ASP A 261 -12.67 23.18 -9.14
C ASP A 261 -12.00 23.20 -10.53
N GLY A 262 -10.69 23.47 -10.58
CA GLY A 262 -9.87 23.39 -11.78
C GLY A 262 -9.46 21.98 -12.20
N GLY A 263 -9.86 20.95 -11.46
CA GLY A 263 -9.55 19.54 -11.74
C GLY A 263 -8.24 19.02 -11.15
N PHE A 264 -7.56 19.79 -10.29
CA PHE A 264 -6.39 19.32 -9.55
C PHE A 264 -6.84 18.54 -8.29
N ARG A 265 -6.33 17.33 -8.07
CA ARG A 265 -6.75 16.44 -6.97
C ARG A 265 -5.57 15.95 -6.15
N ASP A 266 -5.86 15.43 -4.95
CA ASP A 266 -4.89 14.68 -4.16
C ASP A 266 -4.31 13.51 -4.99
N PRO A 267 -3.03 13.14 -4.77
CA PRO A 267 -2.31 12.20 -5.63
C PRO A 267 -2.94 10.80 -5.63
N ILE A 268 -3.61 10.42 -4.55
CA ILE A 268 -4.32 9.15 -4.40
C ILE A 268 -5.80 9.46 -4.19
N THR A 269 -6.63 9.21 -5.19
CA THR A 269 -8.08 9.46 -5.13
C THR A 269 -8.85 8.20 -4.75
N PRO A 270 -10.06 8.30 -4.18
CA PRO A 270 -10.92 7.13 -3.92
C PRO A 270 -11.13 6.23 -5.16
N ALA A 271 -11.28 6.84 -6.34
CA ALA A 271 -11.43 6.11 -7.60
C ALA A 271 -10.21 5.21 -7.91
N MET A 272 -9.02 5.58 -7.44
CA MET A 272 -7.82 4.76 -7.62
C MET A 272 -7.81 3.52 -6.74
N LEU A 273 -8.54 3.53 -5.62
CA LEU A 273 -8.73 2.36 -4.75
C LEU A 273 -9.62 1.30 -5.42
N ALA A 274 -10.52 1.73 -6.29
CA ALA A 274 -11.26 0.84 -7.16
C ALA A 274 -10.46 0.40 -8.39
N SER A 275 -9.55 1.27 -8.87
CA SER A 275 -8.66 0.94 -9.99
C SER A 275 -7.45 0.10 -9.57
N SER A 276 -7.27 -0.22 -8.28
CA SER A 276 -6.36 -1.25 -7.81
C SER A 276 -6.99 -2.62 -8.12
N SER A 277 -7.05 -3.04 -9.38
CA SER A 277 -5.96 -3.55 -10.19
C SER A 277 -6.08 -5.06 -10.28
N VAL A 278 -5.63 -5.58 -11.40
CA VAL A 278 -5.59 -7.00 -11.69
C VAL A 278 -4.92 -7.75 -10.53
N ARG A 279 -5.59 -8.77 -9.97
CA ARG A 279 -4.92 -9.71 -9.06
C ARG A 279 -4.18 -10.75 -9.88
N LEU A 280 -2.90 -10.87 -9.61
CA LEU A 280 -2.01 -11.89 -10.17
C LEU A 280 -2.00 -13.07 -9.21
N GLY A 281 -2.06 -14.29 -9.73
CA GLY A 281 -2.00 -15.50 -8.90
C GLY A 281 -1.51 -16.69 -9.72
N SER A 282 -1.29 -17.82 -9.04
CA SER A 282 -0.93 -19.15 -9.61
C SER A 282 -0.08 -19.10 -10.89
N THR A 283 1.21 -19.37 -10.76
CA THR A 283 2.15 -19.41 -11.89
C THR A 283 2.39 -20.83 -12.39
N TRP A 284 2.68 -20.98 -13.68
CA TRP A 284 3.13 -22.22 -14.29
C TRP A 284 4.21 -21.95 -15.33
N PHE A 285 5.07 -22.93 -15.58
CA PHE A 285 6.11 -22.87 -16.61
C PHE A 285 5.94 -24.04 -17.58
N ASP A 286 5.93 -23.77 -18.89
CA ASP A 286 5.87 -24.81 -19.93
C ASP A 286 6.57 -24.30 -21.20
N ASP A 287 7.67 -24.96 -21.58
CA ASP A 287 8.43 -24.73 -22.83
C ASP A 287 8.84 -23.26 -23.04
N GLY A 288 9.52 -22.67 -22.06
CA GLY A 288 9.99 -21.28 -22.12
C GLY A 288 8.92 -20.21 -21.82
N LEU A 289 7.65 -20.60 -21.69
CA LEU A 289 6.54 -19.67 -21.45
C LEU A 289 6.09 -19.71 -19.99
N VAL A 290 5.86 -18.53 -19.42
CA VAL A 290 5.26 -18.35 -18.11
C VAL A 290 3.77 -18.14 -18.28
N TYR A 291 2.98 -18.91 -17.53
CA TYR A 291 1.53 -18.78 -17.44
C TYR A 291 1.15 -18.28 -16.05
N TRP A 292 0.13 -17.44 -15.95
CA TRP A 292 -0.42 -17.00 -14.66
C TRP A 292 -1.92 -16.74 -14.73
N THR A 293 -2.59 -16.87 -13.58
CA THR A 293 -3.98 -16.44 -13.45
C THR A 293 -4.07 -14.95 -13.21
N GLU A 294 -5.07 -14.34 -13.83
CA GLU A 294 -5.23 -12.89 -13.83
C GLU A 294 -6.71 -12.51 -13.71
N THR A 295 -7.07 -11.72 -12.70
CA THR A 295 -8.46 -11.26 -12.55
C THR A 295 -8.81 -10.24 -13.64
N ARG A 296 -10.07 -10.25 -14.11
CA ARG A 296 -10.64 -9.29 -15.06
C ARG A 296 -11.77 -8.52 -14.37
N PRO A 297 -11.48 -7.42 -13.64
CA PRO A 297 -12.50 -6.67 -12.91
C PRO A 297 -13.66 -6.18 -13.80
N ASP A 298 -13.35 -5.77 -15.04
CA ASP A 298 -14.34 -5.27 -16.02
C ASP A 298 -15.16 -6.38 -16.71
N GLU A 299 -14.89 -7.66 -16.38
CA GLU A 299 -15.58 -8.83 -16.93
C GLU A 299 -16.16 -9.68 -15.79
N ASP A 300 -16.98 -9.04 -14.93
CA ASP A 300 -17.63 -9.65 -13.75
C ASP A 300 -16.65 -10.32 -12.76
N GLY A 301 -15.40 -9.85 -12.75
CA GLY A 301 -14.36 -10.38 -11.86
C GLY A 301 -13.90 -11.80 -12.19
N ARG A 302 -14.14 -12.29 -13.41
CA ARG A 302 -13.66 -13.61 -13.83
C ARG A 302 -12.14 -13.70 -13.75
N ILE A 303 -11.62 -14.92 -13.62
CA ILE A 303 -10.18 -15.19 -13.69
C ILE A 303 -9.85 -15.70 -15.09
N SER A 304 -8.96 -15.00 -15.80
CA SER A 304 -8.38 -15.44 -17.06
C SER A 304 -7.06 -16.17 -16.83
N LEU A 305 -6.62 -16.95 -17.81
CA LEU A 305 -5.27 -17.48 -17.87
C LEU A 305 -4.49 -16.74 -18.94
N VAL A 306 -3.31 -16.25 -18.57
CA VAL A 306 -2.44 -15.41 -19.41
C VAL A 306 -1.10 -16.09 -19.58
N ARG A 307 -0.41 -15.86 -20.71
CA ARG A 307 0.98 -16.27 -20.87
C ARG A 307 1.85 -15.21 -21.53
N ALA A 308 3.15 -15.24 -21.24
CA ALA A 308 4.20 -14.47 -21.91
C ALA A 308 5.59 -15.11 -21.70
N ASP A 309 6.57 -14.56 -22.41
CA ASP A 309 8.02 -14.72 -22.17
C ASP A 309 8.70 -13.34 -22.21
N ALA A 310 10.02 -13.28 -22.10
CA ALA A 310 10.79 -12.03 -22.17
C ALA A 310 10.69 -11.29 -23.53
N PHE A 311 10.15 -11.93 -24.56
CA PHE A 311 10.13 -11.41 -25.93
C PHE A 311 8.72 -11.12 -26.47
N SER A 312 7.68 -11.49 -25.72
CA SER A 312 6.28 -11.38 -26.12
C SER A 312 5.48 -10.56 -25.12
N SER A 313 4.41 -9.94 -25.61
CA SER A 313 3.44 -9.30 -24.72
C SER A 313 2.49 -10.35 -24.13
N PRO A 314 1.99 -10.14 -22.90
CA PRO A 314 0.96 -10.99 -22.30
C PRO A 314 -0.27 -11.17 -23.19
N VAL A 315 -0.73 -12.43 -23.31
CA VAL A 315 -1.94 -12.78 -24.04
C VAL A 315 -2.83 -13.75 -23.26
N ASP A 316 -4.14 -13.52 -23.30
CA ASP A 316 -5.14 -14.47 -22.78
C ASP A 316 -5.10 -15.76 -23.61
N VAL A 317 -5.08 -16.91 -22.94
CA VAL A 317 -5.02 -18.24 -23.55
C VAL A 317 -6.28 -19.08 -23.38
N VAL A 318 -7.32 -18.49 -22.78
CA VAL A 318 -8.67 -19.03 -22.70
C VAL A 318 -9.64 -18.11 -23.43
N PRO A 319 -10.76 -18.61 -24.00
CA PRO A 319 -11.74 -17.77 -24.68
C PRO A 319 -12.41 -16.75 -23.75
N ALA A 320 -12.95 -15.69 -24.35
CA ALA A 320 -13.71 -14.68 -23.62
C ALA A 320 -14.90 -15.33 -22.89
N GLY A 321 -15.10 -14.96 -21.62
CA GLY A 321 -16.13 -15.53 -20.75
C GLY A 321 -15.69 -16.75 -19.94
N ALA A 322 -14.59 -17.43 -20.31
CA ALA A 322 -14.04 -18.50 -19.47
C ALA A 322 -13.50 -17.94 -18.14
N ASN A 323 -13.76 -18.67 -17.06
CA ASN A 323 -13.46 -18.27 -15.69
C ASN A 323 -12.68 -19.40 -14.98
N VAL A 324 -11.35 -19.30 -15.05
CA VAL A 324 -10.39 -20.28 -14.55
C VAL A 324 -10.31 -20.24 -13.02
N ARG A 325 -11.30 -20.82 -12.34
CA ARG A 325 -11.44 -20.82 -10.89
C ARG A 325 -12.23 -22.01 -10.39
N THR A 326 -11.87 -22.50 -9.20
CA THR A 326 -12.53 -23.62 -8.53
C THR A 326 -13.05 -23.24 -7.14
N ARG A 327 -14.05 -23.96 -6.65
CA ARG A 327 -14.66 -23.83 -5.32
C ARG A 327 -14.24 -24.93 -4.34
N VAL A 328 -13.26 -25.76 -4.67
CA VAL A 328 -12.72 -26.73 -3.70
C VAL A 328 -12.28 -25.97 -2.44
N HIS A 329 -12.72 -26.43 -1.27
CA HIS A 329 -12.57 -25.79 0.04
C HIS A 329 -13.15 -24.37 0.14
N GLU A 330 -14.01 -23.95 -0.80
CA GLU A 330 -14.54 -22.59 -1.03
C GLU A 330 -13.48 -21.50 -1.34
N TYR A 331 -12.23 -21.67 -0.90
CA TYR A 331 -11.11 -20.78 -1.20
C TYR A 331 -10.48 -21.03 -2.58
N GLY A 332 -10.48 -22.27 -3.06
CA GLY A 332 -9.94 -22.64 -4.37
C GLY A 332 -8.41 -22.57 -4.45
N GLY A 333 -7.89 -22.08 -5.59
CA GLY A 333 -6.48 -22.22 -5.98
C GLY A 333 -6.23 -23.47 -6.82
N GLY A 334 -5.01 -23.62 -7.35
CA GLY A 334 -4.62 -24.78 -8.16
C GLY A 334 -5.58 -25.09 -9.32
N ALA A 335 -6.22 -24.06 -9.89
CA ALA A 335 -7.35 -24.22 -10.80
C ALA A 335 -6.94 -24.67 -12.21
N PHE A 336 -5.64 -24.68 -12.55
CA PHE A 336 -5.15 -25.09 -13.84
C PHE A 336 -3.81 -25.85 -13.78
N ALA A 337 -3.52 -26.58 -14.86
CA ALA A 337 -2.23 -27.16 -15.18
C ALA A 337 -1.96 -26.98 -16.69
N VAL A 338 -0.70 -26.95 -17.08
CA VAL A 338 -0.27 -26.89 -18.49
C VAL A 338 0.67 -28.05 -18.78
N ASP A 339 0.45 -28.72 -19.90
CA ASP A 339 1.37 -29.74 -20.45
C ASP A 339 1.48 -29.55 -21.97
N ARG A 340 2.69 -29.24 -22.45
CA ARG A 340 3.01 -29.14 -23.89
C ARG A 340 2.03 -28.22 -24.63
N GLY A 341 1.78 -27.05 -24.05
CA GLY A 341 0.87 -26.02 -24.55
C GLY A 341 -0.62 -26.33 -24.40
N THR A 342 -1.01 -27.49 -23.86
CA THR A 342 -2.41 -27.84 -23.59
C THR A 342 -2.78 -27.44 -22.16
N LEU A 343 -3.90 -26.73 -22.02
CA LEU A 343 -4.45 -26.28 -20.75
C LEU A 343 -5.44 -27.30 -20.21
N TYR A 344 -5.36 -27.55 -18.90
CA TYR A 344 -6.34 -28.29 -18.13
C TYR A 344 -6.80 -27.41 -16.98
N PHE A 345 -8.06 -26.97 -16.98
CA PHE A 345 -8.52 -25.98 -16.00
C PHE A 345 -9.94 -26.23 -15.51
N SER A 346 -10.21 -25.83 -14.26
CA SER A 346 -11.55 -25.85 -13.69
C SER A 346 -12.30 -24.60 -14.10
N GLU A 347 -13.48 -24.78 -14.68
CA GLU A 347 -14.35 -23.68 -15.09
C GLU A 347 -15.30 -23.32 -13.95
N PHE A 348 -15.32 -22.05 -13.55
CA PHE A 348 -16.04 -21.62 -12.36
C PHE A 348 -17.55 -21.82 -12.47
N THR A 349 -18.10 -21.63 -13.66
CA THR A 349 -19.55 -21.59 -13.87
C THR A 349 -20.25 -22.95 -13.68
N ASP A 350 -19.56 -24.06 -13.96
CA ASP A 350 -20.09 -25.43 -13.84
C ASP A 350 -19.22 -26.35 -12.96
N GLN A 351 -18.05 -25.88 -12.51
CA GLN A 351 -17.04 -26.60 -11.72
C GLN A 351 -16.43 -27.82 -12.41
N ARG A 352 -16.60 -27.97 -13.72
CA ARG A 352 -16.04 -29.09 -14.49
C ARG A 352 -14.58 -28.83 -14.84
N LEU A 353 -13.84 -29.91 -15.08
CA LEU A 353 -12.47 -29.84 -15.60
C LEU A 353 -12.53 -29.82 -17.14
N TYR A 354 -11.89 -28.82 -17.73
CA TYR A 354 -11.82 -28.60 -19.18
C TYR A 354 -10.42 -28.80 -19.71
N ARG A 355 -10.33 -29.32 -20.93
CA ARG A 355 -9.13 -29.35 -21.76
C ARG A 355 -9.25 -28.32 -22.87
N HIS A 356 -8.20 -27.52 -23.07
CA HIS A 356 -8.16 -26.52 -24.13
C HIS A 356 -6.77 -26.38 -24.75
N VAL A 357 -6.69 -26.34 -26.08
CA VAL A 357 -5.47 -25.96 -26.80
C VAL A 357 -5.66 -24.53 -27.29
N PRO A 358 -4.81 -23.57 -26.89
CA PRO A 358 -4.97 -22.17 -27.30
C PRO A 358 -5.08 -22.02 -28.82
N GLY A 359 -6.14 -21.36 -29.28
CA GLY A 359 -6.42 -21.17 -30.71
C GLY A 359 -7.15 -22.33 -31.41
N SER A 360 -7.47 -23.44 -30.73
CA SER A 360 -8.16 -24.59 -31.33
C SER A 360 -9.69 -24.51 -31.34
N GLY A 361 -10.30 -23.43 -30.82
CA GLY A 361 -11.76 -23.30 -30.67
C GLY A 361 -12.21 -23.27 -29.21
N GLU A 362 -13.38 -23.81 -28.90
CA GLU A 362 -13.92 -23.85 -27.53
C GLU A 362 -13.22 -24.89 -26.63
N PRO A 363 -13.17 -24.68 -25.30
CA PRO A 363 -12.70 -25.67 -24.34
C PRO A 363 -13.63 -26.90 -24.33
N VAL A 364 -13.07 -28.09 -24.14
CA VAL A 364 -13.83 -29.35 -24.10
C VAL A 364 -13.82 -29.90 -22.67
N PRO A 365 -14.96 -30.16 -22.04
CA PRO A 365 -14.99 -30.72 -20.69
C PRO A 365 -14.55 -32.19 -20.74
N ILE A 366 -13.71 -32.58 -19.77
CA ILE A 366 -13.20 -33.95 -19.60
C ILE A 366 -13.79 -34.65 -18.36
N THR A 367 -14.76 -34.01 -17.70
CA THR A 367 -15.55 -34.56 -16.60
C THR A 367 -17.04 -34.40 -16.85
N GLU A 368 -17.86 -35.23 -16.22
CA GLU A 368 -19.32 -35.17 -16.28
C GLU A 368 -19.91 -33.83 -15.77
N GLU A 369 -21.13 -33.53 -16.20
CA GLU A 369 -21.91 -32.39 -15.70
C GLU A 369 -22.68 -32.81 -14.45
N THR A 370 -22.48 -32.08 -13.35
CA THR A 370 -23.04 -32.43 -12.02
C THR A 370 -23.80 -31.29 -11.35
N GLY A 371 -23.98 -30.16 -12.04
CA GLY A 371 -24.55 -28.96 -11.45
C GLY A 371 -23.65 -28.35 -10.37
N GLY A 372 -22.34 -28.61 -10.43
CA GLY A 372 -21.35 -28.07 -9.49
C GLY A 372 -21.15 -28.87 -8.18
N THR A 373 -21.74 -30.07 -8.07
CA THR A 373 -21.50 -30.95 -6.91
C THR A 373 -20.13 -31.62 -6.93
N HIS A 374 -19.54 -31.81 -8.11
CA HIS A 374 -18.14 -32.22 -8.26
C HIS A 374 -17.28 -31.01 -8.62
N ARG A 375 -16.18 -30.82 -7.89
CA ARG A 375 -15.23 -29.69 -8.04
C ARG A 375 -13.82 -30.22 -8.08
N TYR A 376 -12.93 -29.62 -8.88
CA TYR A 376 -11.58 -30.14 -9.13
C TYR A 376 -10.50 -29.08 -8.84
N ALA A 377 -9.32 -29.50 -8.36
CA ALA A 377 -8.19 -28.60 -8.06
C ALA A 377 -6.83 -29.34 -8.01
N ASP A 378 -5.74 -28.56 -7.98
CA ASP A 378 -4.34 -28.99 -7.75
C ASP A 378 -3.84 -30.12 -8.65
N GLY A 379 -4.19 -30.03 -9.94
CA GLY A 379 -3.90 -31.06 -10.94
C GLY A 379 -2.43 -31.17 -11.36
N ARG A 380 -1.98 -32.38 -11.65
CA ARG A 380 -0.70 -32.70 -12.32
C ARG A 380 -0.91 -33.75 -13.41
N LEU A 381 -0.14 -33.66 -14.48
CA LEU A 381 -0.19 -34.63 -15.58
C LEU A 381 0.88 -35.71 -15.38
N THR A 382 0.55 -36.94 -15.74
CA THR A 382 1.56 -38.01 -15.89
C THR A 382 2.60 -37.62 -16.94
N PRO A 383 3.84 -38.15 -16.90
CA PRO A 383 4.89 -37.75 -17.85
C PRO A 383 4.56 -37.97 -19.34
N ASP A 384 3.65 -38.89 -19.65
CA ASP A 384 3.14 -39.10 -21.01
C ASP A 384 1.98 -38.15 -21.40
N GLY A 385 1.45 -37.40 -20.42
CA GLY A 385 0.30 -36.50 -20.50
C GLY A 385 -1.06 -37.20 -20.71
N SER A 386 -1.12 -38.52 -20.51
CA SER A 386 -2.35 -39.28 -20.73
C SER A 386 -3.37 -39.14 -19.59
N THR A 387 -2.90 -38.83 -18.39
CA THR A 387 -3.72 -38.81 -17.19
C THR A 387 -3.49 -37.53 -16.37
N TRP A 388 -4.58 -36.87 -16.00
CA TRP A 388 -4.61 -35.81 -15.02
C TRP A 388 -4.89 -36.40 -13.64
N ILE A 389 -4.08 -36.06 -12.65
CA ILE A 389 -4.24 -36.47 -11.25
C ILE A 389 -4.39 -35.22 -10.38
N GLY A 390 -5.45 -35.15 -9.60
CA GLY A 390 -5.73 -34.00 -8.74
C GLY A 390 -6.79 -34.26 -7.69
N VAL A 391 -7.15 -33.21 -6.96
CA VAL A 391 -8.18 -33.25 -5.91
C VAL A 391 -9.56 -33.15 -6.55
N ARG A 392 -10.49 -33.96 -6.06
CA ARG A 392 -11.93 -33.81 -6.28
C ARG A 392 -12.66 -33.63 -4.95
N GLU A 393 -13.46 -32.58 -4.85
CA GLU A 393 -14.42 -32.37 -3.78
C GLU A 393 -15.83 -32.70 -4.28
N ARG A 394 -16.56 -33.55 -3.55
CA ARG A 394 -17.93 -33.96 -3.88
C ARG A 394 -18.90 -33.50 -2.81
N HIS A 395 -20.05 -32.97 -3.24
CA HIS A 395 -21.17 -32.52 -2.42
C HIS A 395 -22.42 -33.36 -2.70
N VAL A 396 -23.30 -33.50 -1.71
CA VAL A 396 -24.64 -34.09 -1.93
C VAL A 396 -25.55 -33.11 -2.70
N ASP A 397 -25.53 -31.83 -2.32
CA ASP A 397 -26.22 -30.73 -2.98
C ASP A 397 -25.25 -29.57 -3.21
N ALA A 398 -25.24 -28.97 -4.40
CA ALA A 398 -24.33 -27.88 -4.76
C ALA A 398 -24.62 -26.58 -4.00
N GLY A 399 -25.82 -26.45 -3.41
CA GLY A 399 -26.26 -25.28 -2.65
C GLY A 399 -26.17 -25.41 -1.13
N GLU A 400 -26.06 -26.62 -0.57
CA GLU A 400 -26.01 -26.84 0.88
C GLU A 400 -24.57 -26.87 1.41
N ARG A 401 -24.33 -26.21 2.54
CA ARG A 401 -23.03 -26.14 3.22
C ARG A 401 -23.07 -27.03 4.45
N VAL A 402 -23.28 -28.32 4.24
CA VAL A 402 -23.30 -29.30 5.32
C VAL A 402 -21.96 -30.03 5.31
N PRO A 403 -21.03 -29.72 6.25
CA PRO A 403 -19.70 -30.34 6.25
C PRO A 403 -19.71 -31.86 6.20
N GLN A 404 -20.71 -32.51 6.83
CA GLN A 404 -20.82 -33.96 6.87
C GLN A 404 -21.14 -34.62 5.51
N ASP A 405 -21.59 -33.84 4.53
CA ASP A 405 -21.99 -34.31 3.20
C ASP A 405 -20.94 -34.03 2.12
N VAL A 406 -19.75 -33.57 2.54
CA VAL A 406 -18.62 -33.27 1.65
C VAL A 406 -17.58 -34.39 1.74
N THR A 407 -17.06 -34.82 0.59
CA THR A 407 -15.96 -35.80 0.52
C THR A 407 -14.86 -35.29 -0.39
N ASN A 408 -13.62 -35.26 0.12
CA ASN A 408 -12.43 -34.95 -0.67
C ASN A 408 -11.68 -36.24 -1.05
N GLU A 409 -11.17 -36.28 -2.28
CA GLU A 409 -10.54 -37.47 -2.86
C GLU A 409 -9.40 -37.06 -3.79
N LEU A 410 -8.44 -37.96 -4.00
CA LEU A 410 -7.56 -37.88 -5.17
C LEU A 410 -8.14 -38.73 -6.29
N VAL A 411 -8.18 -38.17 -7.50
CA VAL A 411 -8.72 -38.83 -8.70
C VAL A 411 -7.73 -38.80 -9.85
N ALA A 412 -7.77 -39.86 -10.66
CA ALA A 412 -7.09 -39.95 -11.95
C ALA A 412 -8.13 -39.85 -13.09
N ILE A 413 -7.89 -38.98 -14.07
CA ILE A 413 -8.81 -38.64 -15.16
C ILE A 413 -8.06 -38.72 -16.49
N PRO A 414 -8.49 -39.54 -17.47
CA PRO A 414 -7.93 -39.52 -18.81
C PRO A 414 -8.05 -38.14 -19.44
N THR A 415 -6.94 -37.60 -19.95
CA THR A 415 -6.91 -36.23 -20.47
C THR A 415 -7.71 -36.03 -21.76
N ASP A 416 -8.12 -37.13 -22.41
CA ASP A 416 -9.00 -37.12 -23.58
C ASP A 416 -10.49 -37.20 -23.23
N GLY A 417 -10.84 -37.33 -21.94
CA GLY A 417 -12.23 -37.48 -21.47
C GLY A 417 -12.85 -38.84 -21.83
N SER A 418 -12.04 -39.86 -22.10
CA SER A 418 -12.52 -41.18 -22.55
C SER A 418 -13.17 -42.04 -21.45
N ALA A 419 -12.95 -41.72 -20.17
CA ALA A 419 -13.55 -42.42 -19.04
C ALA A 419 -13.80 -41.49 -17.85
N GLU A 420 -14.69 -41.92 -16.97
CA GLU A 420 -15.02 -41.20 -15.74
C GLU A 420 -13.83 -41.13 -14.76
N PRO A 421 -13.77 -40.10 -13.89
CA PRO A 421 -12.75 -39.98 -12.86
C PRO A 421 -12.67 -41.22 -11.97
N ARG A 422 -11.47 -41.79 -11.82
CA ARG A 422 -11.21 -42.92 -10.93
C ARG A 422 -10.62 -42.42 -9.62
N VAL A 423 -11.26 -42.75 -8.50
CA VAL A 423 -10.72 -42.48 -7.16
C VAL A 423 -9.47 -43.33 -6.92
N ILE A 424 -8.38 -42.69 -6.53
CA ILE A 424 -7.09 -43.34 -6.23
C ILE A 424 -6.66 -43.18 -4.76
N ALA A 425 -7.21 -42.19 -4.04
CA ALA A 425 -7.11 -42.09 -2.58
C ALA A 425 -8.38 -41.46 -2.00
N SER A 426 -8.85 -41.99 -0.88
CA SER A 426 -10.00 -41.49 -0.12
C SER A 426 -9.95 -41.99 1.33
N GLY A 427 -10.81 -41.44 2.20
CA GLY A 427 -10.92 -41.84 3.61
C GLY A 427 -10.30 -40.87 4.62
N ARG A 428 -9.60 -39.82 4.15
CA ARG A 428 -9.23 -38.64 4.93
C ARG A 428 -10.19 -37.49 4.59
N ASP A 429 -10.35 -36.54 5.50
CA ASP A 429 -11.26 -35.41 5.30
C ASP A 429 -10.75 -34.47 4.19
N PHE A 430 -9.43 -34.33 4.05
CA PHE A 430 -8.82 -33.45 3.06
C PHE A 430 -7.59 -34.05 2.37
N TYR A 431 -7.37 -33.65 1.12
CA TYR A 431 -6.23 -34.02 0.30
C TYR A 431 -5.67 -32.80 -0.43
N SER A 432 -4.37 -32.75 -0.65
CA SER A 432 -3.73 -31.71 -1.48
C SER A 432 -2.35 -32.14 -1.99
N GLY A 433 -1.73 -31.30 -2.83
CA GLY A 433 -0.35 -31.43 -3.24
C GLY A 433 0.03 -32.74 -3.93
N PRO A 434 -0.79 -33.36 -4.82
CA PRO A 434 -0.35 -34.54 -5.54
C PRO A 434 0.85 -34.19 -6.45
N ARG A 435 1.97 -34.90 -6.33
CA ARG A 435 3.17 -34.70 -7.16
C ARG A 435 3.72 -36.03 -7.65
N ILE A 436 3.96 -36.11 -8.95
CA ILE A 436 4.47 -37.30 -9.64
C ILE A 436 5.99 -37.17 -9.77
N SER A 437 6.73 -38.24 -9.52
CA SER A 437 8.18 -38.26 -9.68
C SER A 437 8.57 -38.10 -11.16
N PRO A 438 9.78 -37.58 -11.48
CA PRO A 438 10.20 -37.35 -12.87
C PRO A 438 10.18 -38.59 -13.76
N ASP A 439 10.33 -39.79 -13.19
CA ASP A 439 10.26 -41.07 -13.89
C ASP A 439 8.84 -41.63 -14.04
N GLY A 440 7.84 -40.99 -13.42
CA GLY A 440 6.44 -41.40 -13.43
C GLY A 440 6.11 -42.62 -12.57
N ALA A 441 7.07 -43.15 -11.79
CA ALA A 441 6.90 -44.41 -11.07
C ALA A 441 6.38 -44.23 -9.64
N ARG A 442 6.40 -43.00 -9.10
CA ARG A 442 6.00 -42.70 -7.72
C ARG A 442 5.18 -41.43 -7.68
N MET A 443 4.33 -41.35 -6.66
CA MET A 443 3.53 -40.16 -6.36
C MET A 443 3.55 -39.88 -4.87
N CYS A 444 3.56 -38.61 -4.50
CA CYS A 444 3.32 -38.16 -3.13
C CYS A 444 2.13 -37.21 -3.07
N TRP A 445 1.54 -37.07 -1.89
CA TRP A 445 0.43 -36.16 -1.62
C TRP A 445 0.34 -35.83 -0.13
N LEU A 446 -0.40 -34.78 0.18
CA LEU A 446 -0.73 -34.37 1.54
C LEU A 446 -2.15 -34.79 1.92
N ALA A 447 -2.36 -35.14 3.18
CA ALA A 447 -3.69 -35.36 3.76
C ALA A 447 -3.74 -34.95 5.23
N TRP A 448 -4.91 -34.53 5.70
CA TRP A 448 -5.18 -34.19 7.10
C TRP A 448 -6.67 -34.41 7.41
N ASP A 449 -6.99 -34.49 8.69
CA ASP A 449 -8.35 -34.71 9.18
C ASP A 449 -8.79 -33.61 10.15
N LEU A 450 -10.10 -33.39 10.23
CA LEU A 450 -10.72 -32.59 11.26
C LEU A 450 -10.39 -33.19 12.66
N PRO A 451 -10.23 -32.36 13.70
CA PRO A 451 -10.48 -30.92 13.74
C PRO A 451 -9.27 -30.05 13.37
N TRP A 452 -8.22 -30.63 12.80
CA TRP A 452 -6.98 -29.92 12.56
C TRP A 452 -7.02 -29.14 11.26
N MET A 453 -6.51 -27.91 11.30
CA MET A 453 -6.18 -27.17 10.10
C MET A 453 -4.82 -27.61 9.57
N PRO A 454 -4.50 -27.43 8.27
CA PRO A 454 -3.25 -27.95 7.71
C PRO A 454 -1.97 -27.31 8.30
N TRP A 455 -2.09 -26.14 8.96
CA TRP A 455 -1.00 -25.51 9.73
C TRP A 455 -0.88 -26.00 11.18
N ASP A 456 -1.89 -26.71 11.69
CA ASP A 456 -1.83 -27.39 12.98
C ASP A 456 -1.16 -28.75 12.80
N GLY A 457 -1.58 -29.53 11.79
CA GLY A 457 -0.91 -30.75 11.36
C GLY A 457 -1.36 -31.18 9.97
N CYS A 458 -0.42 -31.77 9.22
CA CYS A 458 -0.66 -32.25 7.86
C CYS A 458 0.37 -33.32 7.52
N GLU A 459 -0.08 -34.47 7.00
CA GLU A 459 0.76 -35.63 6.72
C GLU A 459 1.11 -35.74 5.24
N LEU A 460 2.35 -36.12 4.96
CA LEU A 460 2.88 -36.42 3.63
C LEU A 460 2.94 -37.94 3.42
N PHE A 461 2.31 -38.40 2.35
CA PHE A 461 2.33 -39.79 1.92
C PHE A 461 3.07 -39.95 0.59
N GLU A 462 3.62 -41.14 0.37
CA GLU A 462 4.23 -41.58 -0.89
C GLU A 462 3.73 -42.99 -1.25
N ALA A 463 3.47 -43.26 -2.53
CA ALA A 463 3.18 -44.59 -3.04
C ALA A 463 3.79 -44.79 -4.44
N GLU A 464 3.91 -46.06 -4.84
CA GLU A 464 4.17 -46.42 -6.24
C GLU A 464 2.98 -46.00 -7.11
N LEU A 465 3.26 -45.46 -8.30
CA LEU A 465 2.27 -45.08 -9.30
C LEU A 465 2.34 -46.06 -10.48
N ALA A 466 1.29 -46.84 -10.68
CA ALA A 466 1.19 -47.75 -11.80
C ALA A 466 0.88 -46.99 -13.11
N PRO A 467 1.22 -47.53 -14.30
CA PRO A 467 0.95 -46.88 -15.59
C PRO A 467 -0.53 -46.60 -15.87
N ASP A 468 -1.44 -47.34 -15.23
CA ASP A 468 -2.88 -47.08 -15.37
C ASP A 468 -3.36 -45.95 -14.45
N GLY A 469 -2.47 -45.35 -13.64
CA GLY A 469 -2.72 -44.28 -12.68
C GLY A 469 -3.09 -44.77 -11.26
N SER A 470 -3.03 -46.07 -10.97
CA SER A 470 -3.39 -46.59 -9.64
C SER A 470 -2.22 -46.50 -8.67
N LEU A 471 -2.54 -46.36 -7.37
CA LEU A 471 -1.53 -46.25 -6.31
C LEU A 471 -1.29 -47.61 -5.64
N GLY A 472 -0.03 -47.90 -5.33
CA GLY A 472 0.35 -48.96 -4.41
C GLY A 472 0.02 -48.62 -2.95
N GLU A 473 0.50 -49.44 -2.01
CA GLU A 473 0.32 -49.21 -0.57
C GLU A 473 0.97 -47.88 -0.14
N PRO A 474 0.20 -46.92 0.43
CA PRO A 474 0.74 -45.64 0.89
C PRO A 474 1.70 -45.78 2.07
N ARG A 475 2.79 -45.04 2.03
CA ARG A 475 3.76 -44.88 3.13
C ARG A 475 3.72 -43.45 3.64
N ALA A 476 3.53 -43.26 4.95
CA ALA A 476 3.73 -41.97 5.59
C ALA A 476 5.22 -41.59 5.62
N VAL A 477 5.56 -40.39 5.16
CA VAL A 477 6.93 -39.86 5.03
C VAL A 477 7.23 -38.84 6.13
N ALA A 478 6.31 -37.89 6.34
CA ALA A 478 6.46 -36.78 7.28
C ALA A 478 5.09 -36.27 7.74
N GLY A 479 5.08 -35.46 8.80
CA GLY A 479 3.85 -34.86 9.31
C GLY A 479 3.15 -35.71 10.35
N ARG A 480 2.27 -35.06 11.09
CA ARG A 480 1.38 -35.68 12.07
C ARG A 480 0.31 -34.67 12.48
N ASP A 481 -0.95 -35.11 12.46
CA ASP A 481 -2.10 -34.31 12.86
C ASP A 481 -1.89 -33.66 14.25
N GLY A 482 -2.14 -32.35 14.33
CA GLY A 482 -1.95 -31.51 15.53
C GLY A 482 -0.50 -31.26 15.97
N GLU A 483 0.51 -31.90 15.37
CA GLU A 483 1.90 -31.85 15.84
C GLU A 483 2.89 -31.29 14.82
N GLU A 484 2.76 -31.67 13.55
CA GLU A 484 3.69 -31.28 12.48
C GLU A 484 2.90 -30.91 11.22
N SER A 485 3.08 -29.68 10.74
CA SER A 485 2.52 -29.19 9.49
C SER A 485 3.53 -29.37 8.35
N VAL A 486 3.15 -30.23 7.39
CA VAL A 486 3.88 -30.39 6.12
C VAL A 486 3.19 -29.62 5.01
N TRP A 487 3.98 -28.94 4.19
CA TRP A 487 3.54 -28.14 3.07
C TRP A 487 4.43 -28.34 1.83
N GLN A 488 3.85 -28.15 0.65
CA GLN A 488 4.53 -28.17 -0.65
C GLN A 488 5.56 -29.32 -0.83
N PRO A 489 5.13 -30.58 -0.92
CA PRO A 489 6.01 -31.64 -1.41
C PRO A 489 6.39 -31.38 -2.87
N SER A 490 7.61 -31.74 -3.28
CA SER A 490 8.08 -31.68 -4.68
C SER A 490 9.26 -32.63 -4.90
N TRP A 491 9.40 -33.10 -6.14
CA TRP A 491 10.51 -33.96 -6.53
C TRP A 491 11.62 -33.14 -7.17
N SER A 492 12.87 -33.40 -6.77
CA SER A 492 14.03 -32.86 -7.48
C SER A 492 14.15 -33.49 -8.86
N PRO A 493 14.92 -32.87 -9.80
CA PRO A 493 15.22 -33.49 -11.09
C PRO A 493 15.89 -34.87 -10.99
N ALA A 494 16.55 -35.15 -9.86
CA ALA A 494 17.18 -36.44 -9.55
C ALA A 494 16.20 -37.47 -8.94
N GLY A 495 14.94 -37.11 -8.72
CA GLY A 495 13.93 -37.99 -8.10
C GLY A 495 14.04 -38.12 -6.57
N GLU A 496 14.70 -37.17 -5.90
CA GLU A 496 14.68 -37.06 -4.44
C GLU A 496 13.44 -36.25 -3.99
N LEU A 497 12.75 -36.68 -2.94
CA LEU A 497 11.56 -36.00 -2.40
C LEU A 497 11.97 -34.90 -1.42
N TYR A 498 11.49 -33.68 -1.66
CA TYR A 498 11.62 -32.52 -0.80
C TYR A 498 10.23 -32.03 -0.36
N TRP A 499 10.16 -31.37 0.80
CA TRP A 499 8.95 -30.74 1.32
C TRP A 499 9.32 -29.65 2.31
N VAL A 500 8.34 -28.86 2.72
CA VAL A 500 8.48 -27.87 3.81
C VAL A 500 7.82 -28.45 5.07
N SER A 501 8.52 -28.41 6.21
CA SER A 501 8.00 -28.90 7.49
C SER A 501 8.29 -27.91 8.61
N ASP A 502 7.31 -27.68 9.48
CA ASP A 502 7.48 -26.84 10.67
C ASP A 502 7.98 -27.60 11.92
N ARG A 503 8.42 -28.87 11.78
CA ARG A 503 8.90 -29.68 12.93
C ARG A 503 10.04 -29.04 13.71
N SER A 504 10.77 -28.11 13.09
CA SER A 504 11.87 -27.37 13.72
C SER A 504 11.39 -26.21 14.60
N GLY A 505 10.09 -25.90 14.57
CA GLY A 505 9.48 -24.66 15.07
C GLY A 505 9.29 -23.61 13.99
N TRP A 506 9.88 -23.80 12.81
CA TRP A 506 9.77 -22.95 11.63
C TRP A 506 9.59 -23.82 10.38
N TRP A 507 8.77 -23.38 9.43
CA TRP A 507 8.66 -24.07 8.15
C TRP A 507 10.00 -23.99 7.41
N ASN A 508 10.72 -25.10 7.36
CA ASN A 508 12.01 -25.20 6.68
C ASN A 508 11.97 -26.31 5.63
N LEU A 509 12.81 -26.18 4.60
CA LEU A 509 12.97 -27.20 3.57
C LEU A 509 13.63 -28.46 4.11
N GLU A 510 13.02 -29.59 3.84
CA GLU A 510 13.49 -30.92 4.22
C GLU A 510 13.55 -31.86 3.02
N ARG A 511 14.33 -32.93 3.17
CA ARG A 511 14.37 -34.05 2.24
C ARG A 511 14.48 -35.38 2.97
N GLU A 512 14.12 -36.46 2.28
CA GLU A 512 14.43 -37.82 2.72
C GLU A 512 15.63 -38.36 1.95
N ARG A 513 16.69 -38.79 2.65
CA ARG A 513 17.83 -39.50 2.06
C ARG A 513 18.14 -40.75 2.87
N ALA A 514 18.15 -41.91 2.21
CA ALA A 514 18.37 -43.21 2.84
C ALA A 514 17.46 -43.47 4.07
N GLY A 515 16.19 -43.08 3.99
CA GLY A 515 15.20 -43.23 5.06
C GLY A 515 15.39 -42.28 6.24
N THR A 516 16.27 -41.28 6.14
CA THR A 516 16.47 -40.24 7.16
C THR A 516 16.01 -38.90 6.64
N ARG A 517 15.24 -38.17 7.46
CA ARG A 517 14.79 -36.81 7.19
C ARG A 517 15.86 -35.79 7.57
N GLU A 518 16.27 -34.96 6.64
CA GLU A 518 17.27 -33.91 6.81
C GLU A 518 16.65 -32.53 6.58
N ASN A 519 16.86 -31.57 7.50
CA ASN A 519 16.56 -30.16 7.25
C ASN A 519 17.72 -29.56 6.45
N VAL A 520 17.41 -29.09 5.25
CA VAL A 520 18.39 -28.69 4.22
C VAL A 520 18.94 -27.28 4.51
N CYS A 521 18.16 -26.44 5.18
CA CYS A 521 18.55 -25.08 5.54
C CYS A 521 17.94 -24.68 6.90
N PRO A 522 18.48 -25.18 8.02
CA PRO A 522 17.92 -24.91 9.36
C PRO A 522 17.99 -23.42 9.70
N ARG A 523 16.84 -22.78 9.94
CA ARG A 523 16.78 -21.34 10.24
C ARG A 523 15.48 -20.93 10.93
N ALA A 524 15.55 -19.87 11.73
CA ALA A 524 14.40 -19.10 12.17
C ALA A 524 13.84 -18.22 11.03
N ALA A 525 13.25 -18.88 10.02
CA ALA A 525 12.63 -18.27 8.86
C ALA A 525 11.55 -19.19 8.29
N GLU A 526 10.52 -18.62 7.68
CA GLU A 526 9.41 -19.38 7.09
C GLU A 526 9.66 -19.60 5.59
N PHE A 527 9.78 -20.86 5.17
CA PHE A 527 9.75 -21.28 3.76
C PHE A 527 8.36 -21.79 3.37
N GLY A 528 7.37 -21.65 4.25
CA GLY A 528 6.02 -22.17 4.10
C GLY A 528 4.96 -21.14 4.44
N TRP A 529 3.75 -21.37 3.92
CA TRP A 529 2.58 -20.53 4.12
C TRP A 529 1.43 -21.35 4.71
N PRO A 530 0.48 -20.71 5.42
CA PRO A 530 -0.74 -21.39 5.82
C PRO A 530 -1.52 -21.85 4.59
N HIS A 531 -1.81 -23.15 4.51
CA HIS A 531 -2.38 -23.80 3.32
C HIS A 531 -3.89 -23.53 3.17
N TRP A 532 -4.26 -22.28 2.90
CA TRP A 532 -5.65 -21.86 2.64
C TRP A 532 -6.13 -22.21 1.23
N VAL A 533 -5.22 -22.13 0.25
CA VAL A 533 -5.50 -22.26 -1.18
C VAL A 533 -4.51 -23.22 -1.82
N PHE A 534 -4.97 -23.97 -2.83
CA PHE A 534 -4.11 -24.92 -3.55
C PHE A 534 -3.11 -24.23 -4.47
N GLY A 535 -2.05 -24.95 -4.83
CA GLY A 535 -1.10 -24.54 -5.87
C GLY A 535 -0.09 -23.49 -5.43
N GLY A 536 -0.03 -23.16 -4.14
CA GLY A 536 1.05 -22.34 -3.58
C GLY A 536 2.41 -23.02 -3.75
N SER A 537 3.42 -22.23 -4.11
CA SER A 537 4.80 -22.68 -4.34
C SER A 537 5.79 -21.65 -3.85
N SER A 538 6.50 -21.97 -2.77
CA SER A 538 7.62 -21.18 -2.25
C SER A 538 8.94 -21.53 -2.93
N TYR A 539 9.11 -22.74 -3.45
CA TYR A 539 10.37 -23.19 -4.04
C TYR A 539 10.19 -23.99 -5.33
N ALA A 540 11.23 -23.97 -6.17
CA ALA A 540 11.33 -24.75 -7.39
C ALA A 540 12.80 -25.12 -7.69
N PHE A 541 13.01 -26.18 -8.46
CA PHE A 541 14.35 -26.66 -8.79
C PHE A 541 14.86 -26.04 -10.08
N LEU A 542 16.11 -25.57 -10.05
CA LEU A 542 16.89 -25.24 -11.23
C LEU A 542 17.46 -26.52 -11.85
N ALA A 543 17.83 -26.46 -13.13
CA ALA A 543 18.37 -27.62 -13.86
C ALA A 543 19.68 -28.19 -13.30
N ASP A 544 20.44 -27.40 -12.54
CA ASP A 544 21.67 -27.84 -11.88
C ASP A 544 21.45 -28.43 -10.47
N GLY A 545 20.19 -28.51 -10.02
CA GLY A 545 19.80 -29.07 -8.74
C GLY A 545 19.76 -28.06 -7.58
N ARG A 546 20.14 -26.79 -7.80
CA ARG A 546 19.88 -25.73 -6.83
C ARG A 546 18.38 -25.42 -6.73
N ILE A 547 17.97 -24.83 -5.61
CA ILE A 547 16.58 -24.56 -5.29
C ILE A 547 16.38 -23.04 -5.27
N ALA A 548 15.58 -22.51 -6.19
CA ALA A 548 15.08 -21.14 -6.07
C ALA A 548 13.93 -21.14 -5.04
N CYS A 549 13.93 -20.18 -4.10
CA CYS A 549 12.94 -20.16 -3.03
C CYS A 549 12.59 -18.74 -2.55
N HIS A 550 11.36 -18.60 -2.06
CA HIS A 550 10.93 -17.52 -1.19
C HIS A 550 11.07 -17.93 0.28
N TYR A 551 11.47 -16.99 1.13
CA TYR A 551 11.41 -17.17 2.58
C TYR A 551 11.10 -15.87 3.31
N GLY A 552 10.41 -15.98 4.45
CA GLY A 552 10.06 -14.89 5.34
C GLY A 552 10.97 -14.82 6.56
N SER A 553 11.45 -13.63 6.89
CA SER A 553 12.19 -13.37 8.13
C SER A 553 12.05 -11.91 8.55
N GLY A 554 11.86 -11.66 9.84
CA GLY A 554 11.76 -10.29 10.38
C GLY A 554 10.61 -9.46 9.79
N GLY A 555 9.51 -10.11 9.39
CA GLY A 555 8.35 -9.46 8.76
C GLY A 555 8.58 -8.97 7.33
N MET A 556 9.67 -9.41 6.69
CA MET A 556 9.96 -9.21 5.26
C MET A 556 10.03 -10.55 4.54
N GLN A 557 9.81 -10.53 3.22
CA GLN A 557 9.91 -11.70 2.36
C GLN A 557 11.07 -11.51 1.38
N HIS A 558 11.79 -12.59 1.12
CA HIS A 558 13.02 -12.58 0.32
C HIS A 558 12.95 -13.64 -0.78
N THR A 559 13.61 -13.39 -1.90
CA THR A 559 13.84 -14.39 -2.96
C THR A 559 15.32 -14.75 -3.01
N ALA A 560 15.61 -16.04 -2.93
CA ALA A 560 16.96 -16.57 -2.80
C ALA A 560 17.15 -17.85 -3.62
N VAL A 561 18.40 -18.28 -3.71
CA VAL A 561 18.78 -19.60 -4.23
C VAL A 561 19.56 -20.36 -3.15
N LEU A 562 19.10 -21.58 -2.88
CA LEU A 562 19.67 -22.54 -1.94
C LEU A 562 20.47 -23.60 -2.69
N ASP A 563 21.69 -23.87 -2.25
CA ASP A 563 22.43 -25.08 -2.59
C ASP A 563 22.08 -26.20 -1.58
N PRO A 564 21.33 -27.24 -1.99
CA PRO A 564 20.88 -28.29 -1.08
C PRO A 564 22.00 -29.27 -0.66
N SER A 565 23.20 -29.14 -1.20
CA SER A 565 24.36 -29.95 -0.82
C SER A 565 25.16 -29.33 0.32
N THR A 566 25.18 -28.01 0.41
CA THR A 566 25.92 -27.24 1.42
C THR A 566 25.00 -26.58 2.46
N GLY A 567 23.73 -26.36 2.13
CA GLY A 567 22.80 -25.55 2.91
C GLY A 567 23.02 -24.04 2.75
N GLU A 568 23.88 -23.61 1.80
CA GLU A 568 24.15 -22.20 1.54
C GLU A 568 22.96 -21.55 0.84
N LEU A 569 22.45 -20.46 1.42
CA LEU A 569 21.39 -19.65 0.86
C LEU A 569 21.93 -18.28 0.44
N VAL A 570 21.69 -17.89 -0.80
CA VAL A 570 22.12 -16.61 -1.37
C VAL A 570 20.91 -15.82 -1.84
N ASP A 571 20.69 -14.65 -1.25
CA ASP A 571 19.65 -13.71 -1.68
C ASP A 571 19.96 -13.16 -3.09
N LEU A 572 18.90 -12.90 -3.86
CA LEU A 572 19.03 -12.43 -5.25
C LEU A 572 19.11 -10.90 -5.38
N ASP A 573 19.08 -10.16 -4.26
CA ASP A 573 19.16 -8.68 -4.18
C ASP A 573 18.18 -7.97 -5.14
N LEU A 574 16.92 -8.42 -5.12
CA LEU A 574 15.84 -7.86 -5.93
C LEU A 574 15.12 -6.72 -5.18
N PRO A 575 14.48 -5.76 -5.90
CA PRO A 575 13.69 -4.70 -5.26
C PRO A 575 12.41 -5.23 -4.58
N HIS A 576 12.01 -6.47 -4.88
CA HIS A 576 10.84 -7.13 -4.31
C HIS A 576 11.11 -7.58 -2.88
N THR A 577 10.24 -7.18 -1.95
CA THR A 577 10.35 -7.42 -0.51
C THR A 577 9.11 -8.06 0.11
N ALA A 578 8.12 -8.36 -0.73
CA ALA A 578 6.85 -8.92 -0.29
C ALA A 578 6.26 -9.88 -1.34
N VAL A 579 5.61 -10.94 -0.86
CA VAL A 579 4.97 -11.99 -1.67
C VAL A 579 3.59 -12.23 -1.09
N SER A 580 2.52 -11.85 -1.80
CA SER A 580 1.14 -12.04 -1.29
C SER A 580 0.60 -13.45 -1.53
N TYR A 581 1.01 -14.09 -2.62
CA TYR A 581 0.69 -15.47 -2.95
C TYR A 581 1.96 -16.16 -3.43
N PRO A 582 2.46 -17.22 -2.75
CA PRO A 582 3.67 -17.90 -3.18
C PRO A 582 3.40 -18.62 -4.51
N GLY A 583 4.00 -18.12 -5.59
CA GLY A 583 3.87 -18.67 -6.94
C GLY A 583 5.24 -18.68 -7.62
N LEU A 584 6.18 -19.42 -7.06
CA LEU A 584 7.52 -19.59 -7.63
C LEU A 584 7.59 -20.87 -8.46
N VAL A 585 7.97 -20.74 -9.73
CA VAL A 585 8.22 -21.85 -10.65
C VAL A 585 9.56 -21.66 -11.35
N ALA A 586 10.15 -22.75 -11.84
CA ALA A 586 11.43 -22.70 -12.54
C ALA A 586 11.50 -23.72 -13.68
N GLU A 587 12.22 -23.35 -14.75
CA GLU A 587 12.58 -24.22 -15.86
C GLU A 587 13.99 -23.86 -16.36
N GLY A 588 14.89 -24.84 -16.41
CA GLY A 588 16.28 -24.56 -16.79
C GLY A 588 16.98 -23.66 -15.75
N SER A 589 17.44 -22.48 -16.20
CA SER A 589 17.97 -21.41 -15.33
C SER A 589 16.97 -20.28 -15.08
N HIS A 590 15.76 -20.37 -15.64
CA HIS A 590 14.74 -19.33 -15.50
C HIS A 590 13.90 -19.58 -14.25
N ILE A 591 13.62 -18.51 -13.53
CA ILE A 591 12.79 -18.47 -12.34
C ILE A 591 11.67 -17.48 -12.64
N ALA A 592 10.42 -17.91 -12.53
CA ALA A 592 9.27 -17.02 -12.60
C ALA A 592 8.55 -16.96 -11.26
N PHE A 593 8.17 -15.77 -10.82
CA PHE A 593 7.48 -15.56 -9.56
C PHE A 593 6.63 -14.30 -9.56
N ILE A 594 5.72 -14.21 -8.57
CA ILE A 594 4.91 -13.03 -8.29
C ILE A 594 5.43 -12.38 -7.01
N ALA A 595 5.86 -11.12 -7.09
CA ALA A 595 6.31 -10.37 -5.92
C ALA A 595 6.10 -8.87 -6.10
N GLY A 596 6.11 -8.13 -5.00
CA GLY A 596 6.02 -6.68 -4.96
C GLY A 596 6.88 -6.10 -3.84
N GLY A 597 6.61 -4.85 -3.48
CA GLY A 597 7.24 -4.16 -2.35
C GLY A 597 6.31 -3.07 -1.82
N PRO A 598 6.73 -2.26 -0.84
CA PRO A 598 5.86 -1.24 -0.23
C PRO A 598 5.49 -0.08 -1.16
N ASP A 599 6.32 0.20 -2.17
CA ASP A 599 6.15 1.22 -3.20
C ASP A 599 6.11 0.62 -4.63
N LEU A 600 6.09 -0.71 -4.72
CA LEU A 600 6.13 -1.47 -5.97
C LEU A 600 4.91 -2.40 -6.05
N PRO A 601 3.95 -2.16 -6.95
CA PRO A 601 2.84 -3.07 -7.21
C PRO A 601 3.35 -4.49 -7.50
N GLU A 602 2.52 -5.50 -7.23
CA GLU A 602 2.88 -6.88 -7.57
C GLU A 602 3.17 -7.03 -9.06
N GLN A 603 4.18 -7.82 -9.38
CA GLN A 603 4.67 -8.06 -10.72
C GLN A 603 4.81 -9.56 -10.97
N VAL A 604 4.50 -10.00 -12.18
CA VAL A 604 5.02 -11.29 -12.70
C VAL A 604 6.43 -11.03 -13.20
N VAL A 605 7.41 -11.62 -12.53
CA VAL A 605 8.83 -11.45 -12.81
C VAL A 605 9.38 -12.73 -13.44
N LEU A 606 10.17 -12.59 -14.49
CA LEU A 606 10.98 -13.64 -15.09
C LEU A 606 12.45 -13.28 -14.90
N LEU A 607 13.19 -14.14 -14.20
CA LEU A 607 14.62 -13.97 -13.92
C LEU A 607 15.40 -15.11 -14.57
N ASP A 608 16.41 -14.80 -15.38
CA ASP A 608 17.44 -15.78 -15.74
C ASP A 608 18.55 -15.75 -14.70
N PHE A 609 18.66 -16.82 -13.92
CA PHE A 609 19.64 -16.94 -12.85
C PHE A 609 21.10 -16.89 -13.36
N THR A 610 21.35 -17.35 -14.59
CA THR A 610 22.70 -17.42 -15.17
C THR A 610 23.20 -16.02 -15.53
N THR A 611 22.37 -15.22 -16.20
CA THR A 611 22.72 -13.89 -16.68
C THR A 611 22.37 -12.78 -15.70
N ARG A 612 21.50 -13.07 -14.71
CA ARG A 612 20.86 -12.11 -13.79
C ARG A 612 19.97 -11.09 -14.50
N ALA A 613 19.51 -11.39 -15.72
CA ALA A 613 18.51 -10.58 -16.42
C ALA A 613 17.15 -10.73 -15.75
N VAL A 614 16.48 -9.60 -15.48
CA VAL A 614 15.16 -9.52 -14.87
C VAL A 614 14.21 -8.84 -15.85
N ASP A 615 13.16 -9.57 -16.24
CA ASP A 615 12.09 -9.08 -17.08
C ASP A 615 10.77 -9.03 -16.28
N VAL A 616 10.08 -7.91 -16.34
CA VAL A 616 8.73 -7.77 -15.76
C VAL A 616 7.73 -8.07 -16.86
N LEU A 617 7.06 -9.22 -16.77
CA LEU A 617 6.10 -9.67 -17.77
C LEU A 617 4.75 -8.95 -17.63
N GLN A 618 4.34 -8.68 -16.39
CA GLN A 618 3.08 -8.02 -16.08
C GLN A 618 3.17 -7.28 -14.74
N GLU A 619 2.46 -6.16 -14.64
CA GLU A 619 2.26 -5.42 -13.39
C GLU A 619 0.79 -5.51 -13.01
N SER A 620 0.49 -5.73 -11.73
CA SER A 620 -0.88 -5.76 -11.22
C SER A 620 -1.55 -4.43 -11.47
N ALA A 621 -0.87 -3.33 -11.15
CA ALA A 621 -1.35 -1.96 -11.27
C ALA A 621 -0.31 -1.06 -11.94
N ARG A 622 -0.76 -0.22 -12.88
CA ARG A 622 0.01 0.95 -13.32
C ARG A 622 -0.41 2.15 -12.51
N ILE A 623 0.47 2.58 -11.61
CA ILE A 623 0.15 3.64 -10.67
C ILE A 623 0.93 4.87 -11.04
N GLU A 624 0.19 5.91 -11.39
CA GLU A 624 0.73 7.16 -11.91
C GLU A 624 0.80 8.21 -10.77
N VAL A 625 1.29 7.76 -9.61
CA VAL A 625 1.49 8.56 -8.40
C VAL A 625 2.99 8.76 -8.21
N ASP A 626 3.38 9.95 -7.74
CA ASP A 626 4.76 10.19 -7.33
C ASP A 626 5.12 9.25 -6.17
N PRO A 627 6.16 8.39 -6.29
CA PRO A 627 6.56 7.48 -5.21
C PRO A 627 6.83 8.18 -3.88
N ALA A 628 7.15 9.49 -3.89
CA ALA A 628 7.29 10.29 -2.68
C ALA A 628 5.98 10.45 -1.87
N ALA A 629 4.84 10.07 -2.43
CA ALA A 629 3.54 10.02 -1.75
C ALA A 629 3.23 8.64 -1.14
N PHE A 630 4.12 7.65 -1.30
CA PHE A 630 3.95 6.34 -0.68
C PHE A 630 4.68 6.29 0.67
N SER A 631 3.92 5.94 1.70
CA SER A 631 4.44 5.58 3.00
C SER A 631 5.12 4.22 2.93
N ILE A 632 6.40 4.18 3.27
CA ILE A 632 7.17 2.94 3.42
C ILE A 632 7.02 2.45 4.87
N PRO A 633 6.59 1.20 5.11
CA PRO A 633 6.41 0.69 6.46
C PRO A 633 7.74 0.46 7.16
N ARG A 634 7.73 0.63 8.48
CA ARG A 634 8.77 0.15 9.39
C ARG A 634 8.24 -1.07 10.14
N GLN A 635 9.03 -2.14 10.18
CA GLN A 635 8.77 -3.27 11.08
C GLN A 635 8.89 -2.81 12.53
N LEU A 636 7.88 -3.10 13.33
CA LEU A 636 7.83 -2.83 14.77
C LEU A 636 7.72 -4.15 15.52
N GLU A 637 8.59 -4.34 16.51
CA GLU A 637 8.40 -5.29 17.60
C GLU A 637 8.05 -4.48 18.86
N PHE A 638 6.96 -4.82 19.54
CA PHE A 638 6.47 -4.06 20.69
C PHE A 638 6.07 -5.00 21.85
N PRO A 639 6.20 -4.55 23.10
CA PRO A 639 5.76 -5.34 24.26
C PRO A 639 4.24 -5.48 24.30
N THR A 640 3.77 -6.65 24.71
CA THR A 640 2.36 -6.95 24.96
C THR A 640 2.19 -7.68 26.29
N ASP A 641 0.96 -8.02 26.65
CA ASP A 641 0.58 -8.61 27.92
C ASP A 641 1.41 -9.86 28.27
N GLY A 642 1.84 -9.97 29.53
CA GLY A 642 2.49 -11.17 30.08
C GLY A 642 3.94 -11.37 29.64
N ASP A 643 4.76 -10.31 29.62
CA ASP A 643 6.19 -10.31 29.23
C ASP A 643 6.43 -10.82 27.79
N ARG A 644 5.44 -10.70 26.90
CA ARG A 644 5.52 -11.12 25.50
C ARG A 644 5.82 -9.93 24.59
N THR A 645 6.23 -10.23 23.36
CA THR A 645 6.29 -9.24 22.25
C THR A 645 5.38 -9.67 21.11
N ALA A 646 4.87 -8.68 20.39
CA ALA A 646 4.11 -8.82 19.15
C ALA A 646 4.71 -7.93 18.05
N PHE A 647 4.26 -8.14 16.81
CA PHE A 647 4.85 -7.50 15.63
C PHE A 647 3.82 -6.69 14.85
N ALA A 648 4.27 -5.66 14.12
CA ALA A 648 3.43 -4.86 13.25
C ALA A 648 4.23 -4.16 12.15
N HIS A 649 3.55 -3.75 11.08
CA HIS A 649 4.06 -2.81 10.10
C HIS A 649 3.49 -1.42 10.37
N VAL A 650 4.36 -0.44 10.63
CA VAL A 650 3.96 0.94 10.94
C VAL A 650 4.20 1.82 9.73
N TYR A 651 3.12 2.41 9.21
CA TYR A 651 3.11 3.30 8.07
C TYR A 651 2.93 4.76 8.55
N PRO A 652 3.96 5.61 8.45
CA PRO A 652 3.84 7.01 8.85
C PRO A 652 2.94 7.80 7.88
N PRO A 653 2.28 8.87 8.35
CA PRO A 653 1.63 9.82 7.45
C PRO A 653 2.64 10.38 6.45
N THR A 654 2.34 10.28 5.17
CA THR A 654 3.27 10.60 4.08
C THR A 654 2.55 11.36 2.98
N ASN A 655 2.87 12.64 2.83
CA ASN A 655 2.38 13.46 1.71
C ASN A 655 3.45 14.47 1.30
N PRO A 656 3.90 14.50 0.02
CA PRO A 656 4.96 15.41 -0.40
C PRO A 656 4.55 16.88 -0.41
N ALA A 657 3.25 17.17 -0.35
CA ALA A 657 2.70 18.52 -0.36
C ALA A 657 2.39 19.06 1.06
N PHE A 658 2.28 18.20 2.07
CA PHE A 658 1.84 18.59 3.42
C PHE A 658 2.78 18.05 4.49
N ARG A 659 2.98 18.84 5.55
CA ARG A 659 3.70 18.43 6.75
C ARG A 659 2.89 18.85 7.97
N ALA A 660 2.75 17.95 8.94
CA ALA A 660 2.08 18.26 10.20
C ALA A 660 2.87 19.32 11.00
N ALA A 661 2.15 20.10 11.81
CA ALA A 661 2.77 21.00 12.77
C ALA A 661 3.61 20.21 13.79
N GLU A 662 4.73 20.77 14.25
CA GLU A 662 5.73 20.05 15.07
C GLU A 662 5.16 19.50 16.39
N GLN A 663 4.12 20.14 16.94
CA GLN A 663 3.47 19.76 18.19
C GLN A 663 2.27 18.81 18.01
N GLU A 664 1.77 18.66 16.78
CA GLU A 664 0.65 17.76 16.52
C GLU A 664 1.14 16.34 16.28
N ARG A 665 0.31 15.37 16.66
CA ARG A 665 0.51 13.95 16.36
C ARG A 665 -0.61 13.46 15.46
N PRO A 666 -0.37 12.48 14.57
CA PRO A 666 -1.39 12.02 13.66
C PRO A 666 -2.43 11.15 14.39
N PRO A 667 -3.71 11.15 13.96
CA PRO A 667 -4.62 10.06 14.30
C PRO A 667 -4.04 8.73 13.81
N LEU A 668 -4.26 7.64 14.56
CA LEU A 668 -3.74 6.32 14.23
C LEU A 668 -4.87 5.37 13.88
N ILE A 669 -4.74 4.67 12.76
CA ILE A 669 -5.61 3.55 12.39
C ILE A 669 -4.86 2.25 12.66
N VAL A 670 -5.40 1.46 13.59
CA VAL A 670 -4.98 0.07 13.82
C VAL A 670 -5.73 -0.84 12.88
N ILE A 671 -5.01 -1.64 12.11
CA ILE A 671 -5.55 -2.69 11.25
C ILE A 671 -5.28 -4.04 11.90
N SER A 672 -6.33 -4.83 12.04
CA SER A 672 -6.24 -6.26 12.35
C SER A 672 -6.58 -7.07 11.10
N HIS A 673 -5.62 -7.88 10.62
CA HIS A 673 -5.81 -8.70 9.43
C HIS A 673 -6.76 -9.89 9.67
N GLY A 674 -7.34 -10.41 8.58
CA GLY A 674 -8.14 -11.64 8.59
C GLY A 674 -7.27 -12.91 8.61
N GLY A 675 -7.89 -14.08 8.76
CA GLY A 675 -7.18 -15.36 8.83
C GLY A 675 -7.78 -16.27 9.91
N PRO A 676 -7.63 -15.95 11.21
CA PRO A 676 -6.57 -15.14 11.80
C PRO A 676 -5.16 -15.76 11.62
N THR A 677 -5.07 -17.04 11.20
CA THR A 677 -3.82 -17.68 10.80
C THR A 677 -3.36 -17.21 9.42
N SER A 678 -2.79 -16.01 9.39
CA SER A 678 -2.22 -15.35 8.20
C SER A 678 -1.20 -14.30 8.70
N GLU A 679 -0.72 -13.43 7.83
CA GLU A 679 0.12 -12.30 8.20
C GLU A 679 -0.23 -11.04 7.38
N SER A 680 -0.03 -9.88 7.99
CA SER A 680 0.19 -8.66 7.24
C SER A 680 1.60 -8.65 6.66
N THR A 681 1.71 -8.22 5.41
CA THR A 681 2.97 -8.10 4.67
C THR A 681 3.17 -6.65 4.22
N PRO A 682 4.42 -6.21 3.99
CA PRO A 682 4.71 -4.86 3.49
C PRO A 682 4.45 -4.75 1.98
N THR A 683 3.37 -5.36 1.49
CA THR A 683 2.94 -5.30 0.09
C THR A 683 2.35 -3.93 -0.24
N PHE A 684 2.50 -3.52 -1.49
CA PHE A 684 1.95 -2.26 -1.96
C PHE A 684 0.41 -2.28 -1.85
N SER A 685 -0.16 -1.33 -1.09
CA SER A 685 -1.60 -1.22 -0.89
C SER A 685 -2.06 0.24 -1.04
N LEU A 686 -2.76 0.55 -2.14
CA LEU A 686 -3.38 1.87 -2.30
C LEU A 686 -4.38 2.19 -1.18
N GLN A 687 -5.01 1.18 -0.58
CA GLN A 687 -5.91 1.36 0.56
C GLN A 687 -5.15 1.90 1.79
N THR A 688 -3.96 1.37 2.09
CA THR A 688 -3.10 1.92 3.14
C THR A 688 -2.62 3.32 2.76
N GLN A 689 -2.19 3.51 1.51
CA GLN A 689 -1.67 4.81 1.04
C GLN A 689 -2.75 5.91 0.99
N PHE A 690 -4.03 5.54 0.86
CA PHE A 690 -5.15 6.48 0.96
C PHE A 690 -5.20 7.16 2.34
N TRP A 691 -4.94 6.41 3.40
CA TRP A 691 -4.92 6.93 4.77
C TRP A 691 -3.66 7.73 5.06
N THR A 692 -2.49 7.17 4.72
CA THR A 692 -1.20 7.81 5.03
C THR A 692 -1.02 9.13 4.27
N SER A 693 -1.51 9.22 3.02
CA SER A 693 -1.51 10.47 2.26
C SER A 693 -2.43 11.55 2.83
N ARG A 694 -3.38 11.19 3.71
CA ARG A 694 -4.34 12.10 4.37
C ARG A 694 -3.99 12.44 5.81
N GLY A 695 -2.77 12.14 6.25
CA GLY A 695 -2.29 12.53 7.58
C GLY A 695 -2.54 11.49 8.67
N PHE A 696 -3.08 10.32 8.35
CA PHE A 696 -3.21 9.22 9.31
C PHE A 696 -1.92 8.43 9.40
N ALA A 697 -1.54 8.05 10.62
CA ALA A 697 -0.64 6.92 10.81
C ALA A 697 -1.45 5.63 10.67
N VAL A 698 -0.84 4.58 10.15
CA VAL A 698 -1.45 3.25 10.10
C VAL A 698 -0.52 2.24 10.75
N VAL A 699 -1.05 1.36 11.58
CA VAL A 699 -0.32 0.21 12.10
C VAL A 699 -1.08 -1.06 11.74
N ASP A 700 -0.44 -1.95 10.98
CA ASP A 700 -1.01 -3.23 10.59
C ASP A 700 -0.39 -4.33 11.46
N VAL A 701 -1.21 -4.89 12.35
CA VAL A 701 -0.74 -5.68 13.51
C VAL A 701 -0.70 -7.16 13.15
N ASN A 702 0.49 -7.74 13.20
CA ASN A 702 0.72 -9.18 13.21
C ASN A 702 0.62 -9.69 14.65
N TYR A 703 -0.61 -9.78 15.17
CA TYR A 703 -0.89 -10.21 16.55
C TYR A 703 -0.46 -11.65 16.82
N GLY A 704 -0.29 -12.03 18.09
CA GLY A 704 0.06 -13.39 18.50
C GLY A 704 -0.93 -14.40 17.94
N GLY A 705 -0.52 -15.17 16.93
CA GLY A 705 -1.43 -15.94 16.07
C GLY A 705 -1.05 -15.89 14.60
N SER A 706 -0.44 -14.78 14.17
CA SER A 706 -0.01 -14.59 12.80
C SER A 706 1.09 -15.57 12.37
N THR A 707 1.20 -15.78 11.05
CA THR A 707 2.32 -16.48 10.42
C THR A 707 3.52 -15.56 10.23
N GLY A 708 4.66 -16.07 9.73
CA GLY A 708 5.88 -15.27 9.53
C GLY A 708 6.86 -15.28 10.71
N TYR A 709 6.44 -15.76 11.89
CA TYR A 709 7.20 -15.71 13.15
C TYR A 709 7.36 -17.07 13.84
N GLY A 710 7.18 -18.17 13.10
CA GLY A 710 7.34 -19.54 13.58
C GLY A 710 6.08 -20.12 14.24
N ARG A 711 6.04 -21.45 14.35
CA ARG A 711 4.94 -22.24 14.92
C ARG A 711 4.58 -21.77 16.34
N ALA A 712 5.58 -21.46 17.17
CA ALA A 712 5.35 -21.03 18.54
C ALA A 712 4.60 -19.69 18.62
N TYR A 713 4.80 -18.77 17.66
CA TYR A 713 4.07 -17.52 17.60
C TYR A 713 2.65 -17.74 17.07
N ARG A 714 2.51 -18.52 15.98
CA ARG A 714 1.23 -18.91 15.39
C ARG A 714 0.29 -19.57 16.40
N GLN A 715 0.82 -20.49 17.22
CA GLN A 715 0.03 -21.20 18.22
C GLN A 715 -0.34 -20.37 19.45
N ARG A 716 0.14 -19.12 19.60
CA ARG A 716 -0.25 -18.28 20.75
C ARG A 716 -1.74 -18.00 20.78
N LEU A 717 -2.39 -17.97 19.61
CA LEU A 717 -3.83 -17.72 19.49
C LEU A 717 -4.68 -18.94 19.86
N ASN A 718 -4.09 -20.13 19.96
CA ASN A 718 -4.82 -21.35 20.31
C ASN A 718 -5.44 -21.19 21.70
N GLY A 719 -6.76 -21.35 21.76
CA GLY A 719 -7.56 -21.14 22.95
C GLY A 719 -7.57 -19.70 23.46
N THR A 720 -7.14 -18.69 22.69
CA THR A 720 -7.09 -17.28 23.12
C THR A 720 -7.63 -16.26 22.10
N TRP A 721 -8.22 -16.72 20.99
CA TRP A 721 -8.86 -15.83 20.02
C TRP A 721 -9.99 -15.00 20.65
N GLY A 722 -10.06 -13.71 20.30
CA GLY A 722 -10.91 -12.68 20.92
C GLY A 722 -10.33 -12.08 22.20
N VAL A 723 -9.11 -12.49 22.59
CA VAL A 723 -8.43 -12.03 23.81
C VAL A 723 -7.03 -11.55 23.45
N LEU A 724 -6.18 -12.44 22.92
CA LEU A 724 -4.79 -12.12 22.63
C LEU A 724 -4.65 -11.15 21.45
N ASP A 725 -5.32 -11.45 20.36
CA ASP A 725 -5.39 -10.61 19.17
C ASP A 725 -5.89 -9.20 19.49
N THR A 726 -6.95 -9.11 20.31
CA THR A 726 -7.48 -7.84 20.80
C THR A 726 -6.48 -7.07 21.67
N ALA A 727 -5.82 -7.76 22.62
CA ALA A 727 -4.82 -7.15 23.49
C ALA A 727 -3.61 -6.62 22.70
N ASP A 728 -3.12 -7.40 21.73
CA ASP A 728 -1.97 -7.02 20.90
C ASP A 728 -2.29 -5.79 20.04
N CYS A 729 -3.49 -5.69 19.45
CA CYS A 729 -3.93 -4.50 18.72
C CYS A 729 -4.01 -3.25 19.61
N ILE A 730 -4.54 -3.39 20.84
CA ILE A 730 -4.62 -2.28 21.81
C ILE A 730 -3.22 -1.86 22.26
N ASN A 731 -2.32 -2.82 22.54
CA ASN A 731 -0.96 -2.55 22.96
C ASN A 731 -0.12 -1.90 21.85
N ALA A 732 -0.32 -2.26 20.58
CA ALA A 732 0.29 -1.57 19.45
C ALA A 732 -0.10 -0.07 19.41
N ALA A 733 -1.39 0.22 19.59
CA ALA A 733 -1.91 1.58 19.59
C ALA A 733 -1.31 2.42 20.73
N ARG A 734 -1.31 1.86 21.94
CA ARG A 734 -0.75 2.50 23.14
C ARG A 734 0.74 2.74 23.00
N HIS A 735 1.48 1.74 22.53
CA HIS A 735 2.91 1.84 22.34
C HIS A 735 3.28 2.99 21.38
N LEU A 736 2.60 3.11 20.24
CA LEU A 736 2.84 4.20 19.29
C LEU A 736 2.45 5.58 19.84
N ALA A 737 1.39 5.66 20.66
CA ALA A 737 1.04 6.90 21.35
C ALA A 737 2.10 7.30 22.40
N GLU A 738 2.60 6.33 23.18
CA GLU A 738 3.66 6.54 24.18
C GLU A 738 5.00 6.96 23.56
N GLU A 739 5.35 6.40 22.39
CA GLU A 739 6.52 6.85 21.61
C GLU A 739 6.33 8.24 20.97
N GLY A 740 5.13 8.82 21.07
CA GLY A 740 4.80 10.10 20.46
C GLY A 740 4.75 10.03 18.93
N LEU A 741 4.41 8.86 18.37
CA LEU A 741 4.21 8.62 16.93
C LEU A 741 2.73 8.70 16.53
N ALA A 742 1.83 8.65 17.50
CA ALA A 742 0.38 8.77 17.32
C ALA A 742 -0.23 9.66 18.41
N ASP A 743 -1.40 10.21 18.13
CA ASP A 743 -2.23 10.88 19.12
C ASP A 743 -3.05 9.85 19.91
N GLY A 744 -2.79 9.74 21.22
CA GLY A 744 -3.45 8.80 22.12
C GLY A 744 -4.95 9.02 22.30
N ASP A 745 -5.47 10.21 21.98
CA ASP A 745 -6.91 10.52 22.05
C ASP A 745 -7.62 10.29 20.70
N ARG A 746 -6.85 10.04 19.62
CA ARG A 746 -7.37 9.82 18.25
C ARG A 746 -6.95 8.47 17.69
N LEU A 747 -7.15 7.43 18.49
CA LEU A 747 -6.92 6.03 18.12
C LEU A 747 -8.18 5.43 17.48
N LEU A 748 -8.01 4.81 16.32
CA LEU A 748 -9.04 4.15 15.54
C LEU A 748 -8.67 2.68 15.31
N ILE A 749 -9.66 1.80 15.15
CA ILE A 749 -9.42 0.39 14.80
C ILE A 749 -10.35 -0.08 13.68
N ARG A 750 -9.83 -0.89 12.76
CA ARG A 750 -10.60 -1.53 11.71
C ARG A 750 -10.09 -2.93 11.37
N GLY A 751 -10.99 -3.74 10.80
CA GLY A 751 -10.65 -5.08 10.34
C GLY A 751 -11.80 -5.72 9.58
N GLY A 752 -11.44 -6.67 8.72
CA GLY A 752 -12.38 -7.49 7.95
C GLY A 752 -12.39 -8.94 8.43
N SER A 753 -13.55 -9.61 8.37
CA SER A 753 -13.67 -11.04 8.69
C SER A 753 -13.20 -11.34 10.12
N ALA A 754 -12.20 -12.22 10.31
CA ALA A 754 -11.57 -12.45 11.62
C ALA A 754 -11.02 -11.16 12.26
N GLY A 755 -10.48 -10.23 11.46
CA GLY A 755 -10.09 -8.91 11.96
C GLY A 755 -11.30 -8.02 12.31
N GLY A 756 -12.44 -8.23 11.65
CA GLY A 756 -13.70 -7.60 12.03
C GLY A 756 -14.18 -8.10 13.40
N TYR A 757 -14.02 -9.39 13.68
CA TYR A 757 -14.24 -9.96 15.02
C TYR A 757 -13.30 -9.35 16.07
N THR A 758 -11.99 -9.26 15.79
CA THR A 758 -11.02 -8.58 16.69
C THR A 758 -11.40 -7.12 16.93
N THR A 759 -11.85 -6.42 15.89
CA THR A 759 -12.33 -5.02 15.97
C THR A 759 -13.56 -4.92 16.88
N LEU A 760 -14.55 -5.81 16.71
CA LEU A 760 -15.72 -5.85 17.58
C LEU A 760 -15.35 -6.17 19.04
N CYS A 761 -14.45 -7.12 19.28
CA CYS A 761 -13.94 -7.43 20.61
C CYS A 761 -13.25 -6.21 21.25
N ALA A 762 -12.41 -5.50 20.50
CA ALA A 762 -11.73 -4.30 20.96
C ALA A 762 -12.70 -3.19 21.36
N LEU A 763 -13.78 -2.99 20.61
CA LEU A 763 -14.75 -1.91 20.81
C LEU A 763 -15.83 -2.24 21.86
N VAL A 764 -16.16 -3.53 22.02
CA VAL A 764 -17.19 -3.98 22.97
C VAL A 764 -16.60 -4.24 24.36
N PHE A 765 -15.42 -4.89 24.43
CA PHE A 765 -14.83 -5.30 25.71
C PHE A 765 -13.87 -4.26 26.30
N HIS A 766 -13.43 -3.27 25.51
CA HIS A 766 -12.42 -2.29 25.92
C HIS A 766 -12.78 -0.86 25.48
N ASP A 767 -12.12 0.12 26.09
CA ASP A 767 -12.35 1.56 25.89
C ASP A 767 -11.06 2.25 25.41
N ALA A 768 -10.38 1.63 24.43
CA ALA A 768 -9.07 2.08 23.94
C ALA A 768 -9.13 2.97 22.69
N PHE A 769 -10.27 2.98 22.00
CA PHE A 769 -10.41 3.60 20.68
C PHE A 769 -11.52 4.64 20.68
N ALA A 770 -11.30 5.74 19.96
CA ALA A 770 -12.28 6.82 19.78
C ALA A 770 -13.41 6.41 18.81
N ALA A 771 -13.11 5.55 17.84
CA ALA A 771 -14.05 4.97 16.89
C ALA A 771 -13.47 3.72 16.24
N GLY A 772 -14.30 2.93 15.55
CA GLY A 772 -13.80 1.91 14.65
C GLY A 772 -14.74 1.51 13.53
N ALA A 773 -14.22 0.73 12.59
CA ALA A 773 -14.96 0.23 11.42
C ALA A 773 -14.88 -1.29 11.32
N SER A 774 -16.03 -1.96 11.46
CA SER A 774 -16.16 -3.40 11.34
C SER A 774 -16.62 -3.77 9.92
N TYR A 775 -15.78 -4.48 9.18
CA TYR A 775 -16.12 -5.04 7.87
C TYR A 775 -16.49 -6.51 8.03
N TYR A 776 -17.78 -6.85 7.83
CA TYR A 776 -18.29 -8.24 7.85
C TYR A 776 -17.65 -9.11 8.96
N GLY A 777 -17.67 -8.58 10.19
CA GLY A 777 -17.09 -9.20 11.39
C GLY A 777 -18.08 -10.10 12.14
N LEU A 778 -17.58 -11.11 12.83
CA LEU A 778 -18.40 -12.03 13.64
C LEU A 778 -18.82 -11.34 14.95
N ALA A 779 -20.11 -11.26 15.21
CA ALA A 779 -20.68 -10.77 16.47
C ALA A 779 -21.00 -11.91 17.44
N ASP A 780 -21.34 -13.08 16.91
CA ASP A 780 -21.65 -14.32 17.62
C ASP A 780 -20.90 -15.50 17.00
N LEU A 781 -20.12 -16.20 17.82
CA LEU A 781 -19.36 -17.38 17.41
C LEU A 781 -20.20 -18.66 17.37
N VAL A 782 -21.33 -18.71 18.07
CA VAL A 782 -22.12 -19.96 18.22
C VAL A 782 -22.71 -20.42 16.88
N PRO A 783 -23.37 -19.57 16.06
CA PRO A 783 -23.88 -19.99 14.76
C PRO A 783 -22.78 -20.50 13.82
N PHE A 784 -21.54 -20.02 13.96
CA PHE A 784 -20.42 -20.43 13.12
C PHE A 784 -20.05 -21.90 13.37
N VAL A 785 -19.95 -22.32 14.64
CA VAL A 785 -19.60 -23.70 15.01
C VAL A 785 -20.77 -24.69 14.87
N GLU A 786 -22.03 -24.21 14.92
CA GLU A 786 -23.23 -25.06 14.75
C GLU A 786 -23.62 -25.30 13.28
N GLY A 787 -22.66 -25.23 12.35
CA GLY A 787 -22.87 -25.50 10.92
C GLY A 787 -23.12 -24.27 10.06
N GLY A 788 -22.77 -23.08 10.54
CA GLY A 788 -22.89 -21.82 9.79
C GLY A 788 -21.78 -21.56 8.77
N THR A 789 -20.81 -22.47 8.62
CA THR A 789 -19.65 -22.33 7.70
C THR A 789 -19.38 -23.57 6.86
N HIS A 790 -18.47 -23.47 5.90
CA HIS A 790 -18.06 -24.55 5.01
C HIS A 790 -17.12 -25.57 5.69
N MET A 791 -16.99 -26.78 5.12
CA MET A 791 -16.23 -27.90 5.72
C MET A 791 -14.79 -27.54 6.12
N CYS A 792 -14.07 -26.78 5.30
CA CYS A 792 -12.67 -26.44 5.57
C CYS A 792 -12.50 -25.63 6.87
N GLU A 793 -13.49 -24.84 7.30
CA GLU A 793 -13.42 -24.05 8.53
C GLU A 793 -14.35 -24.55 9.65
N SER A 794 -15.06 -25.67 9.44
CA SER A 794 -16.12 -26.11 10.36
C SER A 794 -15.61 -26.43 11.76
N GLU A 795 -14.36 -26.88 11.88
CA GLU A 795 -13.71 -27.15 13.17
C GLU A 795 -12.60 -26.14 13.48
N TYR A 796 -12.50 -25.02 12.76
CA TYR A 796 -11.39 -24.07 12.98
C TYR A 796 -11.44 -23.43 14.38
N LEU A 797 -12.64 -23.23 14.93
CA LEU A 797 -12.82 -22.73 16.30
C LEU A 797 -12.42 -23.76 17.37
N HIS A 798 -12.25 -25.04 17.00
CA HIS A 798 -11.78 -26.08 17.91
C HIS A 798 -10.43 -25.72 18.52
N THR A 799 -9.48 -25.24 17.70
CA THR A 799 -8.15 -24.85 18.17
C THR A 799 -8.12 -23.42 18.69
N LEU A 800 -8.81 -22.48 18.04
CA LEU A 800 -8.80 -21.05 18.40
C LEU A 800 -9.57 -20.72 19.70
N VAL A 801 -10.68 -21.40 19.94
CA VAL A 801 -11.55 -21.20 21.12
C VAL A 801 -11.50 -22.44 22.02
N GLY A 802 -11.88 -23.59 21.49
CA GLY A 802 -11.95 -24.87 22.20
C GLY A 802 -13.04 -25.78 21.61
N PRO A 803 -13.08 -27.06 22.00
CA PRO A 803 -14.09 -28.02 21.51
C PRO A 803 -15.51 -27.61 21.92
N TYR A 804 -16.45 -27.67 20.97
CA TYR A 804 -17.87 -27.41 21.19
C TYR A 804 -18.67 -28.72 21.13
N PRO A 805 -19.64 -28.97 22.03
CA PRO A 805 -20.23 -28.04 23.00
C PRO A 805 -19.55 -27.99 24.38
N GLU A 806 -18.44 -28.70 24.60
CA GLU A 806 -17.78 -28.80 25.92
C GLU A 806 -17.35 -27.45 26.50
N GLU A 807 -16.87 -26.55 25.63
CA GLU A 807 -16.42 -25.19 25.98
C GLU A 807 -17.44 -24.11 25.60
N ALA A 808 -18.74 -24.43 25.50
CA ALA A 808 -19.78 -23.48 25.07
C ALA A 808 -19.80 -22.15 25.86
N GLU A 809 -19.47 -22.17 27.15
CA GLU A 809 -19.33 -20.96 27.97
C GLU A 809 -18.22 -20.04 27.47
N ARG A 810 -17.13 -20.59 26.94
CA ARG A 810 -16.03 -19.81 26.35
C ARG A 810 -16.46 -19.12 25.05
N TYR A 811 -17.25 -19.79 24.21
CA TYR A 811 -17.84 -19.19 23.01
C TYR A 811 -18.76 -18.02 23.38
N ARG A 812 -19.63 -18.21 24.38
CA ARG A 812 -20.49 -17.13 24.89
C ARG A 812 -19.69 -15.96 25.44
N ALA A 813 -18.67 -16.23 26.26
CA ALA A 813 -17.81 -15.22 26.86
C ALA A 813 -17.00 -14.41 25.84
N ARG A 814 -16.79 -14.96 24.64
CA ARG A 814 -16.01 -14.36 23.56
C ARG A 814 -16.83 -13.81 22.41
N SER A 815 -18.16 -13.94 22.46
CA SER A 815 -19.05 -13.39 21.45
C SER A 815 -19.45 -11.96 21.83
N PRO A 816 -19.00 -10.92 21.10
CA PRO A 816 -19.28 -9.52 21.44
C PRO A 816 -20.76 -9.23 21.66
N ILE A 817 -21.66 -9.93 20.94
CA ILE A 817 -23.10 -9.72 21.08
C ILE A 817 -23.63 -9.88 22.52
N ASN A 818 -22.98 -10.73 23.33
CA ASN A 818 -23.41 -10.98 24.70
C ASN A 818 -23.04 -9.87 25.69
N TYR A 819 -22.24 -8.89 25.25
CA TYR A 819 -21.69 -7.81 26.09
C TYR A 819 -21.90 -6.42 25.48
N VAL A 820 -22.75 -6.29 24.47
CA VAL A 820 -23.05 -4.99 23.85
C VAL A 820 -23.64 -3.96 24.82
N ASP A 821 -24.16 -4.39 25.97
CA ASP A 821 -24.59 -3.50 27.04
C ASP A 821 -23.41 -2.71 27.66
N ASP A 822 -22.16 -3.12 27.43
CA ASP A 822 -20.94 -2.40 27.82
C ASP A 822 -20.34 -1.51 26.70
N LEU A 823 -20.74 -1.73 25.43
CA LEU A 823 -20.27 -0.97 24.26
C LEU A 823 -20.48 0.54 24.42
N ARG A 824 -19.47 1.38 24.21
CA ARG A 824 -19.57 2.85 24.32
C ARG A 824 -19.09 3.60 23.09
N THR A 825 -18.40 2.91 22.20
CA THR A 825 -17.62 3.55 21.14
C THR A 825 -18.44 3.72 19.86
N PRO A 826 -18.36 4.88 19.19
CA PRO A 826 -18.90 5.07 17.85
C PRO A 826 -18.37 4.04 16.86
N MET A 827 -19.25 3.54 15.98
CA MET A 827 -18.88 2.48 15.04
C MET A 827 -19.48 2.66 13.64
N LEU A 828 -18.66 2.41 12.63
CA LEU A 828 -19.11 2.16 11.26
C LEU A 828 -19.19 0.65 11.02
N VAL A 829 -20.35 0.18 10.54
CA VAL A 829 -20.55 -1.23 10.19
C VAL A 829 -20.71 -1.34 8.68
N LEU A 830 -19.91 -2.19 8.02
CA LEU A 830 -19.95 -2.42 6.58
C LEU A 830 -20.17 -3.90 6.27
N GLN A 831 -21.10 -4.21 5.37
CA GLN A 831 -21.51 -5.59 5.11
C GLN A 831 -21.85 -5.80 3.63
N GLY A 832 -21.46 -6.95 3.06
CA GLY A 832 -21.95 -7.42 1.76
C GLY A 832 -23.27 -8.16 1.94
N ALA A 833 -24.28 -7.86 1.12
CA ALA A 833 -25.62 -8.45 1.24
C ALA A 833 -25.66 -9.95 0.89
N GLU A 834 -24.68 -10.43 0.11
CA GLU A 834 -24.55 -11.83 -0.32
C GLU A 834 -23.37 -12.54 0.37
N ASP A 835 -22.86 -11.99 1.48
CA ASP A 835 -21.79 -12.63 2.24
C ASP A 835 -22.30 -13.91 2.89
N ALA A 836 -21.69 -15.03 2.51
CA ALA A 836 -22.03 -16.34 3.01
C ALA A 836 -20.97 -16.90 3.98
N VAL A 837 -19.83 -16.21 4.17
CA VAL A 837 -18.82 -16.56 5.17
C VAL A 837 -19.20 -15.92 6.51
N VAL A 838 -19.54 -14.64 6.49
CA VAL A 838 -20.10 -13.92 7.65
C VAL A 838 -21.45 -13.31 7.23
N PRO A 839 -22.57 -13.99 7.52
CA PRO A 839 -23.90 -13.55 7.07
C PRO A 839 -24.27 -12.15 7.58
N PRO A 840 -25.05 -11.36 6.81
CA PRO A 840 -25.48 -10.02 7.20
C PRO A 840 -26.15 -9.92 8.58
N ALA A 841 -26.81 -11.00 9.01
CA ALA A 841 -27.41 -11.09 10.35
C ALA A 841 -26.41 -10.79 11.49
N GLN A 842 -25.12 -11.11 11.31
CA GLN A 842 -24.05 -10.80 12.28
C GLN A 842 -23.87 -9.28 12.43
N ALA A 843 -23.83 -8.54 11.32
CA ALA A 843 -23.74 -7.08 11.33
C ALA A 843 -25.01 -6.43 11.91
N GLU A 844 -26.19 -6.96 11.56
CA GLU A 844 -27.48 -6.44 12.04
C GLU A 844 -27.64 -6.54 13.55
N LEU A 845 -27.10 -7.59 14.18
CA LEU A 845 -27.05 -7.73 15.65
C LEU A 845 -26.33 -6.55 16.33
N ILE A 846 -25.19 -6.13 15.78
CA ILE A 846 -24.41 -5.01 16.30
C ILE A 846 -25.12 -3.67 16.03
N VAL A 847 -25.69 -3.49 14.83
CA VAL A 847 -26.45 -2.29 14.47
C VAL A 847 -27.65 -2.08 15.41
N GLU A 848 -28.38 -3.14 15.73
CA GLU A 848 -29.51 -3.04 16.66
C GLU A 848 -29.05 -2.71 18.09
N ALA A 849 -27.89 -3.22 18.52
CA ALA A 849 -27.30 -2.83 19.79
C ALA A 849 -26.91 -1.34 19.84
N LEU A 850 -26.26 -0.83 18.78
CA LEU A 850 -25.89 0.59 18.65
C LEU A 850 -27.13 1.50 18.69
N LYS A 851 -28.20 1.12 17.98
CA LYS A 851 -29.51 1.81 18.01
C LYS A 851 -30.08 1.86 19.42
N ARG A 852 -30.19 0.71 20.09
CA ARG A 852 -30.74 0.60 21.45
C ARG A 852 -29.97 1.48 22.44
N LYS A 853 -28.64 1.55 22.31
CA LYS A 853 -27.78 2.36 23.17
C LYS A 853 -27.69 3.84 22.79
N HIS A 854 -28.30 4.25 21.68
CA HIS A 854 -28.21 5.61 21.14
C HIS A 854 -26.76 6.08 20.94
N LEU A 855 -25.88 5.17 20.51
CA LEU A 855 -24.49 5.50 20.20
C LEU A 855 -24.37 6.02 18.76
N PRO A 856 -23.40 6.89 18.45
CA PRO A 856 -23.16 7.34 17.08
C PRO A 856 -22.75 6.17 16.18
N TYR A 857 -23.48 5.95 15.08
CA TYR A 857 -23.15 4.89 14.14
C TYR A 857 -23.59 5.17 12.71
N ALA A 858 -23.02 4.42 11.78
CA ALA A 858 -23.52 4.30 10.42
C ALA A 858 -23.46 2.83 9.95
N TYR A 859 -24.39 2.43 9.09
CA TYR A 859 -24.45 1.10 8.51
C TYR A 859 -24.48 1.19 6.98
N LEU A 860 -23.52 0.54 6.32
CA LEU A 860 -23.42 0.45 4.88
C LEU A 860 -23.57 -1.01 4.44
N LEU A 861 -24.73 -1.34 3.86
CA LEU A 861 -25.00 -2.62 3.23
C LEU A 861 -24.81 -2.50 1.71
N PHE A 862 -24.00 -3.38 1.13
CA PHE A 862 -23.64 -3.36 -0.28
C PHE A 862 -24.32 -4.50 -1.04
N GLU A 863 -25.23 -4.16 -1.95
CA GLU A 863 -25.97 -5.11 -2.78
C GLU A 863 -25.09 -5.79 -3.84
N GLY A 864 -25.20 -7.10 -3.95
CA GLY A 864 -24.39 -7.93 -4.84
C GLY A 864 -22.90 -7.97 -4.50
N GLU A 865 -22.54 -7.65 -3.26
CA GLU A 865 -21.22 -7.91 -2.70
C GLU A 865 -21.28 -9.12 -1.76
N GLN A 866 -20.23 -9.93 -1.80
CA GLN A 866 -20.07 -11.14 -0.99
C GLN A 866 -19.06 -10.87 0.14
N HIS A 867 -18.32 -11.91 0.56
CA HIS A 867 -17.20 -11.76 1.49
C HIS A 867 -16.04 -10.99 0.83
N GLY A 868 -15.85 -9.74 1.27
CA GLY A 868 -14.91 -8.79 0.68
C GLY A 868 -15.48 -8.06 -0.54
N PHE A 869 -15.31 -6.73 -0.58
CA PHE A 869 -15.84 -5.89 -1.64
C PHE A 869 -14.99 -5.97 -2.91
N ARG A 870 -15.64 -6.15 -4.06
CA ARG A 870 -14.98 -6.27 -5.37
C ARG A 870 -15.41 -5.20 -6.37
N LYS A 871 -16.63 -4.65 -6.26
CA LYS A 871 -17.12 -3.63 -7.19
C LYS A 871 -16.46 -2.29 -6.87
N ALA A 872 -16.10 -1.56 -7.93
CA ALA A 872 -15.50 -0.25 -7.85
C ALA A 872 -16.31 0.71 -6.96
N ASP A 873 -17.62 0.82 -7.21
CA ASP A 873 -18.50 1.73 -6.47
C ASP A 873 -18.61 1.37 -4.98
N SER A 874 -18.64 0.08 -4.64
CA SER A 874 -18.63 -0.40 -3.25
C SER A 874 -17.34 -0.03 -2.54
N ILE A 875 -16.18 -0.25 -3.18
CA ILE A 875 -14.87 0.08 -2.62
C ILE A 875 -14.75 1.58 -2.39
N ILE A 876 -15.11 2.40 -3.38
CA ILE A 876 -15.10 3.87 -3.26
C ILE A 876 -16.00 4.31 -2.11
N ARG A 877 -17.26 3.85 -2.11
CA ARG A 877 -18.26 4.24 -1.10
C ARG A 877 -17.86 3.81 0.31
N ALA A 878 -17.24 2.64 0.46
CA ALA A 878 -16.74 2.17 1.74
C ALA A 878 -15.65 3.10 2.30
N HIS A 879 -14.64 3.46 1.50
CA HIS A 879 -13.52 4.30 1.95
C HIS A 879 -13.91 5.76 2.14
N GLU A 880 -14.73 6.33 1.24
CA GLU A 880 -15.27 7.68 1.42
C GLU A 880 -16.19 7.76 2.63
N GLY A 881 -17.03 6.73 2.83
CA GLY A 881 -17.89 6.62 4.00
C GLY A 881 -17.08 6.53 5.29
N GLU A 882 -16.04 5.70 5.32
CA GLU A 882 -15.14 5.55 6.47
C GLU A 882 -14.38 6.85 6.77
N LEU A 883 -13.83 7.52 5.75
CA LEU A 883 -13.14 8.81 5.93
C LEU A 883 -14.10 9.88 6.45
N SER A 884 -15.33 9.95 5.90
CA SER A 884 -16.35 10.87 6.37
C SER A 884 -16.82 10.56 7.81
N PHE A 885 -16.85 9.27 8.18
CA PHE A 885 -17.17 8.84 9.54
C PHE A 885 -16.10 9.31 10.53
N TYR A 886 -14.83 8.98 10.28
CA TYR A 886 -13.72 9.40 11.14
C TYR A 886 -13.58 10.92 11.22
N ALA A 887 -13.79 11.63 10.11
CA ALA A 887 -13.80 13.09 10.08
C ALA A 887 -14.79 13.70 11.06
N GLN A 888 -16.03 13.20 11.05
CA GLN A 888 -17.08 13.70 11.93
C GLN A 888 -16.87 13.33 13.39
N ILE A 889 -16.35 12.12 13.69
CA ILE A 889 -16.07 11.70 15.07
C ILE A 889 -14.86 12.42 15.65
N LEU A 890 -13.78 12.57 14.88
CA LEU A 890 -12.53 13.21 15.34
C LEU A 890 -12.54 14.75 15.19
N GLY A 891 -13.57 15.32 14.57
CA GLY A 891 -13.75 16.76 14.44
C GLY A 891 -12.83 17.44 13.43
N PHE A 892 -12.53 16.78 12.30
CA PHE A 892 -11.78 17.39 11.20
C PHE A 892 -12.59 17.38 9.90
N GLU A 893 -12.24 18.27 8.97
CA GLU A 893 -12.85 18.30 7.62
C GLU A 893 -11.94 17.55 6.63
N PRO A 894 -12.46 16.58 5.87
CA PRO A 894 -11.67 15.90 4.85
C PRO A 894 -11.12 16.89 3.82
N GLY A 895 -9.89 16.66 3.38
CA GLY A 895 -9.27 17.50 2.36
C GLY A 895 -9.88 17.32 0.96
N ASP A 896 -10.57 16.21 0.70
CA ASP A 896 -11.22 15.92 -0.58
C ASP A 896 -12.71 16.25 -0.55
N PRO A 897 -13.32 16.63 -1.69
CA PRO A 897 -14.76 16.76 -1.80
C PRO A 897 -15.40 15.37 -1.84
N ILE A 898 -15.59 14.76 -0.66
CA ILE A 898 -16.27 13.46 -0.50
C ILE A 898 -17.71 13.65 -0.01
N PRO A 899 -18.64 12.73 -0.34
CA PRO A 899 -19.99 12.78 0.20
C PRO A 899 -19.99 12.63 1.73
N ARG A 900 -20.60 13.58 2.43
CA ARG A 900 -20.79 13.48 3.89
C ARG A 900 -21.70 12.30 4.21
N LEU A 901 -21.21 11.36 5.01
CA LEU A 901 -21.96 10.20 5.48
C LEU A 901 -22.92 10.62 6.61
N PRO A 902 -24.23 10.33 6.52
CA PRO A 902 -25.13 10.49 7.66
C PRO A 902 -24.72 9.56 8.81
N ILE A 903 -24.55 10.12 10.01
CA ILE A 903 -24.28 9.38 11.25
C ILE A 903 -25.51 9.51 12.14
N GLU A 904 -26.11 8.36 12.46
CA GLU A 904 -27.23 8.28 13.38
C GLU A 904 -26.73 8.56 14.81
N ASN A 905 -27.54 9.23 15.63
CA ASN A 905 -27.24 9.58 17.02
C ASN A 905 -25.96 10.42 17.24
N LEU A 906 -25.42 11.08 16.21
CA LEU A 906 -24.31 12.02 16.38
C LEU A 906 -24.79 13.24 17.21
N PRO A 907 -24.13 13.60 18.32
CA PRO A 907 -24.47 14.80 19.08
C PRO A 907 -24.37 16.05 18.21
N ALA A 908 -25.29 17.00 18.42
CA ALA A 908 -25.40 18.25 17.67
C ALA A 908 -24.26 19.23 17.92
#